data_AF-A0A379M301-F1
#
_entry.id   AF-A0A379M301-F1
#
_cell.length_a   1.000
_cell.length_b   1.000
_cell.length_c   1.000
_cell.angle_alpha   90.00
_cell.angle_beta   90.00
_cell.angle_gamma   90.00
#
_symmetry.space_group_name_H-M   'P 1'
#
loop_
_entity.id
_entity.type
_entity.pdbx_description
1 polymer ?
#
loop_
_entity_poly.entity_id
_entity_poly.type
_entity_poly.pdbx_seq_one_letter_code
_entity_poly.pdbx_strand_id
1 'polypeptide(L)'
;MAVVAYTTTLERTMIEDWLRSDEVPAKYRTPTGPQSLELDSRVLVDQLVTRTDDPLILPVRVVWLPAERDGARRVRFSDVLALTNPRNPNLLLQKWLVRKGADRHRIVVAQPARLSELRAALAAERGAADDEALARYVTRRAVVALERAERAVIGDRYKVPRLVAAQIMDSSLFRRRLDEIAAEHGLSRAEIDARARSALDELVAVQSRLVTDLFTQAMRPLHAAAWTVHADESGLRALRESNRRYSLVFLPSHRSYADAFVLGDILAANDFPGNHIMGGANLTFWPIGPVARRTGTVFIRRSFADDDVYKAALEEYFAFLLSKRFNLEWYFEGGRTRTGKLRAPRYGLLSYVANAIRGGRVEDAMLVPVSITYEGLAEVAAVAAEQTGATKKPEGLGWLVRYARNQRKRAGNVYVRFGDPVSMRELLVAGGDPDLTAPALAAGPSAAPTDPEEVRALRRKALQKVAFETAVGINCNTPVTVNCLVTLALLGVRDRSLTLEEVRAVIAPVRRYLDRRGVPQGGLHILDVEGGLEDVLSSLTHAGVVTTYAGGEEPVYSIEPGQHLVAAFYRNSGVHWFVNRSIMELAILYAHANPGDDPARVAWEEAKNLRDLLKFEFFFPDRDTFEAQIRGELAWLVPSWGDALPTKDEALTGLVETGFFMSHRTLRSFFDAQLVVAERLAVRDPELEIDRAAFLAECVAVGRQMLLQRRLYGPESVSSELFASALDLARNRGLLDRNENSAIVRERRTAFATELSALAQRVALAESLDVSNRKVER
;
A
#
# COMPACT_ATOMS: atom_id res chain seq x y z
N MET A 1 46.43 -1.51 12.30
CA MET A 1 45.81 -1.41 13.63
C MET A 1 44.42 -2.01 13.58
N ALA A 2 44.08 -2.88 14.53
CA ALA A 2 42.73 -3.42 14.66
C ALA A 2 41.92 -2.50 15.57
N VAL A 3 40.77 -2.00 15.09
CA VAL A 3 39.85 -1.21 15.91
C VAL A 3 38.68 -2.10 16.30
N VAL A 4 38.55 -2.35 17.60
CA VAL A 4 37.80 -3.47 18.15
C VAL A 4 36.51 -2.98 18.78
N ALA A 5 35.38 -3.50 18.29
CA ALA A 5 34.07 -3.24 18.87
C ALA A 5 33.68 -4.40 19.78
N TYR A 6 33.69 -4.17 21.09
CA TYR A 6 33.30 -5.14 22.11
C TYR A 6 32.35 -4.53 23.14
N THR A 7 31.55 -5.37 23.78
CA THR A 7 30.62 -5.00 24.86
C THR A 7 30.94 -5.70 26.17
N THR A 8 31.71 -6.80 26.11
CA THR A 8 32.15 -7.55 27.28
C THR A 8 33.66 -7.79 27.25
N THR A 9 34.25 -8.05 28.41
CA THR A 9 35.67 -8.42 28.53
C THR A 9 36.00 -9.71 27.78
N LEU A 10 35.05 -10.65 27.71
CA LEU A 10 35.23 -11.90 26.97
C LEU A 10 35.31 -11.68 25.46
N GLU A 11 34.46 -10.81 24.88
CA GLU A 11 34.54 -10.45 23.46
C GLU A 11 35.89 -9.81 23.12
N ARG A 12 36.41 -8.97 24.01
CA ARG A 12 37.75 -8.39 23.86
C ARG A 12 38.83 -9.49 23.84
N THR A 13 38.82 -10.39 24.82
CA THR A 13 39.79 -11.49 24.89
C THR A 13 39.73 -12.39 23.65
N MET A 14 38.52 -12.73 23.18
CA MET A 14 38.35 -13.53 21.96
C MET A 14 38.97 -12.87 20.73
N ILE A 15 38.81 -11.55 20.57
CA ILE A 15 39.40 -10.82 19.44
C ILE A 15 40.91 -10.71 19.60
N GLU A 16 41.42 -10.46 20.80
CA GLU A 16 42.86 -10.42 21.07
C GLU A 16 43.53 -11.78 20.81
N ASP A 17 42.91 -12.88 21.21
CA ASP A 17 43.41 -14.24 20.96
C ASP A 17 43.37 -14.56 19.46
N TRP A 18 42.30 -14.18 18.77
CA TRP A 18 42.21 -14.30 17.32
C TRP A 18 43.28 -13.49 16.59
N LEU A 19 43.56 -12.24 17.02
CA LEU A 19 44.61 -11.41 16.45
C LEU A 19 46.02 -12.01 16.61
N ARG A 20 46.24 -12.86 17.62
CA ARG A 20 47.49 -13.60 17.86
C ARG A 20 47.53 -14.96 17.14
N SER A 21 46.39 -15.42 16.61
CA SER A 21 46.27 -16.73 15.97
C SER A 21 46.63 -16.71 14.48
N ASP A 22 46.85 -17.90 13.92
CA ASP A 22 47.01 -18.09 12.47
C ASP A 22 45.72 -17.89 11.68
N GLU A 23 44.58 -17.63 12.32
CA GLU A 23 43.32 -17.35 11.62
C GLU A 23 43.27 -15.94 11.01
N VAL A 24 44.19 -15.05 11.38
CA VAL A 24 44.31 -13.73 10.73
C VAL A 24 44.82 -13.91 9.30
N PRO A 25 44.12 -13.36 8.28
CA PRO A 25 44.58 -13.42 6.90
C PRO A 25 46.02 -12.91 6.76
N ALA A 26 46.87 -13.63 6.01
CA ALA A 26 48.31 -13.35 5.90
C ALA A 26 48.62 -11.88 5.56
N LYS A 27 47.79 -11.24 4.73
CA LYS A 27 47.88 -9.82 4.35
C LYS A 27 47.73 -8.81 5.48
N TYR A 28 47.23 -9.22 6.65
CA TYR A 28 47.04 -8.35 7.82
C TYR A 28 47.96 -8.71 8.99
N ARG A 29 48.82 -9.72 8.83
CA ARG A 29 49.78 -10.12 9.86
C ARG A 29 50.95 -9.14 9.88
N THR A 30 51.39 -8.77 11.07
CA THR A 30 52.60 -7.98 11.32
C THR A 30 53.55 -8.78 12.23
N PRO A 31 54.87 -8.52 12.21
CA PRO A 31 55.84 -9.28 13.02
C PRO A 31 55.56 -9.25 14.52
N THR A 32 54.89 -8.20 15.00
CA THR A 32 54.51 -7.98 16.41
C THR A 32 53.01 -8.21 16.68
N GLY A 33 52.25 -8.65 15.67
CA GLY A 33 50.79 -8.71 15.72
C GLY A 33 50.11 -7.34 15.59
N PRO A 34 48.84 -7.27 15.13
CA PRO A 34 48.14 -6.00 14.98
C PRO A 34 47.84 -5.39 16.35
N GLN A 35 48.23 -4.13 16.58
CA GLN A 35 47.80 -3.39 17.77
C GLN A 35 46.27 -3.22 17.79
N SER A 36 45.64 -3.60 18.91
CA SER A 36 44.20 -3.46 19.15
C SER A 36 43.87 -2.14 19.85
N LEU A 37 42.98 -1.36 19.26
CA LEU A 37 42.39 -0.16 19.86
C LEU A 37 40.91 -0.38 20.11
N GLU A 38 40.37 0.21 21.16
CA GLU A 38 38.91 0.23 21.36
C GLU A 38 38.23 1.14 20.33
N LEU A 39 37.09 0.70 19.80
CA LEU A 39 36.25 1.51 18.91
C LEU A 39 35.48 2.58 19.71
N ASP A 40 36.21 3.51 20.31
CA ASP A 40 35.70 4.66 21.04
C ASP A 40 36.36 5.95 20.52
N SER A 41 35.56 6.99 20.28
CA SER A 41 36.08 8.22 19.67
C SER A 41 37.16 8.88 20.50
N ARG A 42 37.13 8.80 21.84
CA ARG A 42 38.16 9.41 22.71
C ARG A 42 39.48 8.66 22.59
N VAL A 43 39.42 7.33 22.61
CA VAL A 43 40.61 6.47 22.43
C VAL A 43 41.24 6.70 21.05
N LEU A 44 40.41 6.87 20.02
CA LEU A 44 40.88 7.08 18.65
C LEU A 44 41.51 8.46 18.44
N VAL A 45 41.03 9.52 19.10
CA VAL A 45 41.69 10.85 19.07
C VAL A 45 43.14 10.70 19.52
N ASP A 46 43.35 10.10 20.69
CA ASP A 46 44.66 10.05 21.33
C ASP A 46 45.64 9.10 20.61
N GLN A 47 45.16 7.93 20.18
CA GLN A 47 46.03 6.83 19.77
C GLN A 47 46.07 6.53 18.27
N LEU A 48 45.12 7.07 17.49
CA LEU A 48 45.02 6.81 16.05
C LEU A 48 45.10 8.10 15.22
N VAL A 49 44.35 9.13 15.57
CA VAL A 49 44.17 10.33 14.73
C VAL A 49 45.43 11.19 14.69
N THR A 50 46.20 11.24 15.77
CA THR A 50 47.47 11.99 15.87
C THR A 50 48.63 11.33 15.13
N ARG A 51 48.44 10.13 14.59
CA ARG A 51 49.51 9.36 13.93
C ARG A 51 49.85 9.89 12.54
N THR A 52 51.12 9.76 12.17
CA THR A 52 51.69 10.18 10.88
C THR A 52 52.10 9.01 9.98
N ASP A 53 52.07 7.78 10.48
CA ASP A 53 52.55 6.56 9.80
C ASP A 53 51.50 5.84 8.93
N ASP A 54 50.39 6.51 8.62
CA ASP A 54 49.28 6.02 7.77
C ASP A 54 48.87 4.54 8.00
N PRO A 55 48.43 4.17 9.22
CA PRO A 55 48.12 2.79 9.53
C PRO A 55 46.89 2.29 8.76
N LEU A 56 46.91 1.03 8.33
CA LEU A 56 45.72 0.33 7.85
C LEU A 56 44.80 0.03 9.05
N ILE A 57 43.58 0.55 9.02
CA ILE A 57 42.57 0.40 10.07
C ILE A 57 41.70 -0.81 9.73
N LEU A 58 41.69 -1.79 10.63
CA LEU A 58 40.95 -3.05 10.48
C LEU A 58 39.84 -3.13 11.55
N PRO A 59 38.57 -2.88 11.21
CA PRO A 59 37.48 -3.01 12.18
C PRO A 59 37.17 -4.49 12.46
N VAL A 60 37.09 -4.87 13.75
CA VAL A 60 36.83 -6.25 14.17
C VAL A 60 35.75 -6.32 15.27
N ARG A 61 34.87 -7.34 15.22
CA ARG A 61 33.80 -7.60 16.22
C ARG A 61 33.52 -9.10 16.37
N VAL A 62 33.05 -9.53 17.55
CA VAL A 62 32.41 -10.83 17.78
C VAL A 62 30.92 -10.77 17.46
N VAL A 63 30.42 -11.71 16.68
CA VAL A 63 29.01 -11.88 16.34
C VAL A 63 28.46 -13.16 16.98
N TRP A 64 27.39 -13.05 17.76
CA TRP A 64 26.71 -14.18 18.40
C TRP A 64 25.52 -14.68 17.57
N LEU A 65 25.42 -15.99 17.37
CA LEU A 65 24.44 -16.62 16.49
C LEU A 65 23.48 -17.54 17.28
N PRO A 66 22.15 -17.48 16.98
CA PRO A 66 21.22 -18.49 17.50
C PRO A 66 21.52 -19.86 16.89
N ALA A 67 21.03 -20.91 17.55
CA ALA A 67 21.19 -22.28 17.06
C ALA A 67 20.53 -22.44 15.68
N GLU A 68 21.18 -23.23 14.82
CA GLU A 68 20.65 -23.59 13.51
C GLU A 68 19.60 -24.70 13.65
N ARG A 69 18.40 -24.45 13.14
CA ARG A 69 17.28 -25.41 13.15
C ARG A 69 16.52 -25.25 11.83
N ASP A 70 16.27 -26.36 11.15
CA ASP A 70 15.58 -26.37 9.84
C ASP A 70 16.27 -25.49 8.77
N GLY A 71 17.61 -25.45 8.77
CA GLY A 71 18.40 -24.62 7.84
C GLY A 71 18.38 -23.12 8.12
N ALA A 72 17.74 -22.66 9.21
CA ALA A 72 17.66 -21.25 9.58
C ALA A 72 18.06 -20.99 11.04
N ARG A 73 18.70 -19.85 11.29
CA ARG A 73 19.14 -19.41 12.64
C ARG A 73 18.15 -18.38 13.21
N ARG A 74 17.06 -18.84 13.85
CA ARG A 74 15.95 -18.02 14.42
C ARG A 74 15.83 -18.17 15.94
N VAL A 75 15.38 -17.11 16.63
CA VAL A 75 15.12 -17.12 18.08
C VAL A 75 13.66 -17.52 18.36
N ARG A 76 13.43 -18.44 19.29
CA ARG A 76 12.07 -18.88 19.72
C ARG A 76 11.74 -18.40 21.13
N PHE A 77 10.46 -18.39 21.49
CA PHE A 77 10.00 -18.14 22.88
C PHE A 77 10.72 -19.00 23.93
N SER A 78 11.05 -20.27 23.61
CA SER A 78 11.81 -21.16 24.49
C SER A 78 13.20 -20.63 24.83
N ASP A 79 13.86 -19.95 23.89
CA ASP A 79 15.20 -19.40 24.09
C ASP A 79 15.12 -18.14 24.99
N VAL A 80 14.00 -17.41 24.95
CA VAL A 80 13.75 -16.22 25.77
C VAL A 80 13.29 -16.57 27.18
N LEU A 81 12.48 -17.63 27.33
CA LEU A 81 12.09 -18.20 28.63
C LEU A 81 13.30 -18.72 29.41
N ALA A 82 14.37 -19.13 28.73
CA ALA A 82 15.66 -19.44 29.34
C ALA A 82 16.47 -18.19 29.78
N LEU A 83 15.90 -16.97 29.69
CA LEU A 83 16.58 -15.68 29.93
C LEU A 83 17.80 -15.44 29.02
N THR A 84 17.84 -16.12 27.88
CA THR A 84 18.96 -16.06 26.93
C THR A 84 18.56 -15.27 25.69
N ASN A 85 18.95 -13.99 25.57
CA ASN A 85 18.95 -13.36 24.25
C ASN A 85 20.12 -13.96 23.46
N PRO A 86 19.91 -14.84 22.47
CA PRO A 86 21.00 -15.61 21.87
C PRO A 86 21.94 -14.75 21.00
N ARG A 87 21.49 -13.55 20.64
CA ARG A 87 22.23 -12.57 19.81
C ARG A 87 22.89 -11.46 20.63
N ASN A 88 22.53 -11.34 21.91
CA ASN A 88 23.24 -10.52 22.89
C ASN A 88 23.29 -11.27 24.23
N PRO A 89 24.02 -12.40 24.26
CA PRO A 89 24.12 -13.25 25.45
C PRO A 89 24.79 -12.50 26.60
N ASN A 90 24.31 -12.72 27.84
CA ASN A 90 25.01 -12.24 29.02
C ASN A 90 26.37 -12.96 29.19
N LEU A 91 27.25 -12.42 30.04
CA LEU A 91 28.61 -12.94 30.25
C LEU A 91 28.66 -14.44 30.60
N LEU A 92 27.70 -14.95 31.37
CA LEU A 92 27.65 -16.38 31.74
C LEU A 92 27.35 -17.25 30.52
N LEU A 93 26.39 -16.83 29.70
CA LEU A 93 26.01 -17.53 28.48
C LEU A 93 27.10 -17.44 27.41
N GLN A 94 27.80 -16.30 27.28
CA GLN A 94 28.96 -16.17 26.39
C GLN A 94 30.03 -17.21 26.73
N LYS A 95 30.39 -17.37 28.02
CA LYS A 95 31.35 -18.40 28.47
C LYS A 95 30.90 -19.82 28.12
N TRP A 96 29.60 -20.10 28.22
CA TRP A 96 29.04 -21.39 27.83
C TRP A 96 29.09 -21.61 26.31
N LEU A 97 28.69 -20.62 25.52
CA LEU A 97 28.68 -20.67 24.06
C LEU A 97 30.09 -20.87 23.48
N VAL A 98 31.10 -20.16 24.01
CA VAL A 98 32.49 -20.33 23.60
C VAL A 98 33.00 -21.76 23.86
N ARG A 99 32.57 -22.39 24.95
CA ARG A 99 32.99 -23.76 25.31
C ARG A 99 32.24 -24.87 24.57
N LYS A 100 30.94 -24.69 24.31
CA LYS A 100 30.03 -25.77 23.88
C LYS A 100 29.33 -25.51 22.54
N GLY A 101 29.50 -24.33 21.93
CA GLY A 101 28.85 -23.94 20.68
C GLY A 101 29.80 -23.15 19.78
N ALA A 102 30.82 -23.82 19.24
CA ALA A 102 31.80 -23.23 18.32
C ALA A 102 31.14 -22.64 17.05
N ASP A 103 30.01 -23.19 16.63
CA ASP A 103 29.20 -22.69 15.51
C ASP A 103 28.34 -21.47 15.88
N ARG A 104 28.24 -21.11 17.17
CA ARG A 104 27.32 -20.08 17.68
C ARG A 104 27.96 -18.71 17.90
N HIS A 105 29.22 -18.54 17.51
CA HIS A 105 29.90 -17.26 17.53
C HIS A 105 30.88 -17.18 16.36
N ARG A 106 31.14 -15.97 15.86
CA ARG A 106 32.11 -15.76 14.78
C ARG A 106 32.78 -14.41 14.91
N ILE A 107 34.08 -14.35 14.64
CA ILE A 107 34.81 -13.10 14.55
C ILE A 107 34.68 -12.57 13.13
N VAL A 108 34.23 -11.34 13.02
CA VAL A 108 33.96 -10.69 11.74
C VAL A 108 34.93 -9.54 11.56
N VAL A 109 35.55 -9.53 10.37
CA VAL A 109 36.50 -8.51 9.93
C VAL A 109 35.83 -7.69 8.85
N ALA A 110 35.75 -6.37 9.07
CA ALA A 110 35.17 -5.47 8.08
C ALA A 110 36.17 -5.06 7.00
N GLN A 111 35.66 -4.40 5.96
CA GLN A 111 36.50 -3.79 4.94
C GLN A 111 37.48 -2.78 5.59
N PRO A 112 38.80 -2.96 5.44
CA PRO A 112 39.79 -2.04 5.99
C PRO A 112 39.90 -0.77 5.15
N ALA A 113 40.43 0.29 5.77
CA ALA A 113 40.77 1.55 5.10
C ALA A 113 42.04 2.14 5.71
N ARG A 114 42.83 2.88 4.94
CA ARG A 114 43.98 3.61 5.48
C ARG A 114 43.55 4.90 6.18
N LEU A 115 44.35 5.38 7.13
CA LEU A 115 44.06 6.63 7.84
C LEU A 115 44.06 7.83 6.88
N SER A 116 44.97 7.84 5.90
CA SER A 116 45.05 8.85 4.83
C SER A 116 43.80 8.87 3.96
N GLU A 117 43.28 7.70 3.58
CA GLU A 117 42.02 7.57 2.82
C GLU A 117 40.82 8.10 3.60
N LEU A 118 40.75 7.83 4.91
CA LEU A 118 39.68 8.34 5.76
C LEU A 118 39.79 9.86 5.97
N ARG A 119 41.01 10.40 6.08
CA ARG A 119 41.25 11.85 6.11
C ARG A 119 40.80 12.51 4.81
N ALA A 120 41.19 11.96 3.65
CA ALA A 120 40.82 12.49 2.34
C ALA A 120 39.30 12.42 2.12
N ALA A 121 38.65 11.32 2.51
CA ALA A 121 37.20 11.17 2.43
C ALA A 121 36.46 12.18 3.32
N LEU A 122 36.92 12.40 4.56
CA LEU A 122 36.35 13.42 5.43
C LEU A 122 36.54 14.83 4.89
N ALA A 123 37.73 15.13 4.35
CA ALA A 123 38.02 16.43 3.74
C ALA A 123 37.12 16.70 2.53
N ALA A 124 36.84 15.68 1.72
CA ALA A 124 35.90 15.78 0.61
C ALA A 124 34.44 15.97 1.08
N GLU A 125 34.06 15.39 2.24
CA GLU A 125 32.69 15.51 2.78
C GLU A 125 32.44 16.80 3.58
N ARG A 126 33.44 17.33 4.29
CA ARG A 126 33.31 18.44 5.26
C ARG A 126 34.31 19.58 5.14
N GLY A 127 35.36 19.47 4.32
CA GLY A 127 36.48 20.41 4.33
C GLY A 127 37.42 20.19 5.52
N ALA A 128 38.07 21.25 6.02
CA ALA A 128 38.97 21.16 7.17
C ALA A 128 38.20 20.74 8.44
N ALA A 129 38.64 19.65 9.06
CA ALA A 129 37.99 19.05 10.23
C ALA A 129 39.03 18.82 11.34
N ASP A 130 38.60 19.00 12.59
CA ASP A 130 39.44 18.74 13.77
C ASP A 130 39.62 17.24 14.02
N ASP A 131 40.58 16.91 14.90
CA ASP A 131 40.93 15.54 15.25
C ASP A 131 39.73 14.78 15.85
N GLU A 132 38.85 15.47 16.59
CA GLU A 132 37.65 14.89 17.18
C GLU A 132 36.59 14.54 16.12
N ALA A 133 36.41 15.39 15.09
CA ALA A 133 35.58 15.07 13.94
C ALA A 133 36.12 13.87 13.15
N LEU A 134 37.44 13.76 12.99
CA LEU A 134 38.06 12.60 12.34
C LEU A 134 37.87 11.32 13.16
N ALA A 135 38.09 11.35 14.48
CA ALA A 135 37.85 10.18 15.33
C ALA A 135 36.39 9.71 15.29
N ARG A 136 35.43 10.65 15.35
CA ARG A 136 34.00 10.34 15.17
C ARG A 136 33.70 9.77 13.78
N TYR A 137 34.36 10.29 12.74
CA TYR A 137 34.22 9.78 11.37
C TYR A 137 34.74 8.35 11.23
N VAL A 138 35.96 8.07 11.72
CA VAL A 138 36.57 6.73 11.76
C VAL A 138 35.66 5.76 12.52
N THR A 139 35.17 6.16 13.70
CA THR A 139 34.26 5.36 14.52
C THR A 139 33.02 4.96 13.70
N ARG A 140 32.35 5.93 13.06
CA ARG A 140 31.16 5.67 12.25
C ARG A 140 31.43 4.79 11.04
N ARG A 141 32.53 5.03 10.30
CA ARG A 141 32.89 4.22 9.12
C ARG A 141 33.20 2.79 9.53
N ALA A 142 33.92 2.60 10.63
CA ALA A 142 34.18 1.28 11.20
C ALA A 142 32.89 0.58 11.64
N VAL A 143 31.96 1.27 12.33
CA VAL A 143 30.64 0.70 12.68
C VAL A 143 29.87 0.28 11.41
N VAL A 144 29.79 1.14 10.40
CA VAL A 144 29.07 0.82 9.15
C VAL A 144 29.73 -0.36 8.42
N ALA A 145 31.06 -0.43 8.39
CA ALA A 145 31.78 -1.53 7.77
C ALA A 145 31.57 -2.84 8.55
N LEU A 146 31.57 -2.80 9.88
CA LEU A 146 31.26 -3.95 10.74
C LEU A 146 29.84 -4.45 10.55
N GLU A 147 28.86 -3.55 10.47
CA GLU A 147 27.46 -3.92 10.21
C GLU A 147 27.29 -4.57 8.82
N ARG A 148 28.03 -4.10 7.80
CA ARG A 148 28.06 -4.74 6.46
C ARG A 148 28.72 -6.13 6.49
N ALA A 149 29.79 -6.29 7.24
CA ALA A 149 30.48 -7.57 7.35
C ALA A 149 29.65 -8.58 8.18
N GLU A 150 28.97 -8.11 9.23
CA GLU A 150 28.00 -8.90 10.00
C GLU A 150 26.82 -9.36 9.12
N ARG A 151 26.35 -8.51 8.19
CA ARG A 151 25.33 -8.88 7.19
C ARG A 151 25.76 -10.09 6.34
N ALA A 152 27.03 -10.15 5.91
CA ALA A 152 27.52 -11.28 5.12
C ALA A 152 27.53 -12.61 5.90
N VAL A 153 27.54 -12.55 7.25
CA VAL A 153 27.55 -13.72 8.13
C VAL A 153 26.15 -14.13 8.59
N ILE A 154 25.25 -13.17 8.85
CA ILE A 154 23.91 -13.43 9.39
C ILE A 154 22.85 -13.57 8.28
N GLY A 155 23.12 -13.08 7.07
CA GLY A 155 22.17 -12.99 5.97
C GLY A 155 21.47 -11.62 5.89
N ASP A 156 20.71 -11.40 4.82
CA ASP A 156 20.23 -10.09 4.33
C ASP A 156 19.29 -9.28 5.25
N ARG A 157 18.96 -9.78 6.45
CA ARG A 157 17.99 -9.16 7.37
C ARG A 157 18.61 -8.05 8.21
N TYR A 158 19.09 -6.98 7.56
CA TYR A 158 19.79 -5.83 8.15
C TYR A 158 19.00 -5.10 9.25
N LYS A 159 19.72 -4.50 10.23
CA LYS A 159 19.19 -3.67 11.31
C LYS A 159 19.49 -2.20 11.00
N VAL A 160 18.60 -1.29 11.36
CA VAL A 160 18.89 0.15 11.35
C VAL A 160 20.05 0.46 12.31
N PRO A 161 21.14 1.14 11.87
CA PRO A 161 22.24 1.51 12.76
C PRO A 161 21.74 2.27 13.98
N ARG A 162 22.31 2.05 15.17
CA ARG A 162 21.94 2.79 16.40
C ARG A 162 22.17 4.31 16.30
N LEU A 163 22.82 4.78 15.24
CA LEU A 163 23.27 6.16 15.04
C LEU A 163 22.65 6.83 13.80
N VAL A 164 21.47 6.41 13.33
CA VAL A 164 20.85 7.03 12.13
C VAL A 164 20.63 8.52 12.29
N ALA A 165 20.04 8.96 13.41
CA ALA A 165 19.84 10.39 13.68
C ALA A 165 21.16 11.16 13.62
N ALA A 166 22.23 10.64 14.23
CA ALA A 166 23.56 11.26 14.19
C ALA A 166 24.15 11.30 12.77
N GLN A 167 23.98 10.24 11.96
CA GLN A 167 24.44 10.23 10.58
C GLN A 167 23.72 11.25 9.71
N ILE A 168 22.40 11.40 9.90
CA ILE A 168 21.59 12.40 9.20
C ILE A 168 21.99 13.82 9.63
N MET A 169 22.12 14.07 10.93
CA MET A 169 22.57 15.36 11.47
C MET A 169 23.97 15.76 10.99
N ASP A 170 24.80 14.81 10.56
CA ASP A 170 26.14 15.05 10.04
C ASP A 170 26.18 15.27 8.52
N SER A 171 25.08 15.01 7.81
CA SER A 171 24.91 15.23 6.36
C SER A 171 25.06 16.71 6.01
N SER A 172 25.98 17.04 5.11
CA SER A 172 26.19 18.43 4.67
C SER A 172 24.97 18.99 3.92
N LEU A 173 24.26 18.14 3.17
CA LEU A 173 23.01 18.48 2.51
C LEU A 173 21.91 18.83 3.52
N PHE A 174 21.73 17.99 4.54
CA PHE A 174 20.72 18.23 5.56
C PHE A 174 21.02 19.50 6.36
N ARG A 175 22.29 19.73 6.72
CA ARG A 175 22.71 20.95 7.41
C ARG A 175 22.42 22.21 6.60
N ARG A 176 22.73 22.23 5.30
CA ARG A 176 22.38 23.36 4.42
C ARG A 176 20.87 23.61 4.41
N ARG A 177 20.08 22.53 4.32
CA ARG A 177 18.62 22.64 4.34
C ARG A 177 18.11 23.19 5.68
N LEU A 178 18.70 22.78 6.81
CA LEU A 178 18.39 23.37 8.11
C LEU A 178 18.79 24.84 8.14
N ASP A 179 19.97 25.22 7.66
CA ASP A 179 20.42 26.62 7.66
C ASP A 179 19.47 27.54 6.85
N GLU A 180 18.93 27.05 5.72
CA GLU A 180 17.88 27.75 4.95
C GLU A 180 16.61 27.96 5.78
N ILE A 181 16.10 26.90 6.43
CA ILE A 181 14.91 26.97 7.28
C ILE A 181 15.15 27.87 8.50
N ALA A 182 16.36 27.85 9.09
CA ALA A 182 16.71 28.72 10.20
C ALA A 182 16.69 30.19 9.79
N ALA A 183 17.20 30.52 8.60
CA ALA A 183 17.18 31.88 8.07
C ALA A 183 15.75 32.37 7.79
N GLU A 184 14.89 31.51 7.24
CA GLU A 184 13.49 31.85 6.93
C GLU A 184 12.66 32.09 8.21
N HIS A 185 12.88 31.26 9.24
CA HIS A 185 12.09 31.30 10.49
C HIS A 185 12.77 32.07 11.63
N GLY A 186 13.94 32.67 11.41
CA GLY A 186 14.70 33.43 12.41
C GLY A 186 15.18 32.59 13.60
N LEU A 187 15.49 31.31 13.40
CA LEU A 187 15.92 30.39 14.46
C LEU A 187 17.44 30.40 14.64
N SER A 188 17.90 30.23 15.88
CA SER A 188 19.34 30.03 16.14
C SER A 188 19.81 28.64 15.72
N ARG A 189 21.11 28.50 15.47
CA ARG A 189 21.72 27.20 15.10
C ARG A 189 21.48 26.11 16.14
N ALA A 190 21.55 26.47 17.42
CA ALA A 190 21.32 25.54 18.52
C ALA A 190 19.87 25.06 18.57
N GLU A 191 18.91 25.96 18.34
CA GLU A 191 17.48 25.63 18.35
C GLU A 191 17.11 24.72 17.18
N ILE A 192 17.59 25.00 15.97
CA ILE A 192 17.24 24.17 14.81
C ILE A 192 17.89 22.79 14.90
N ASP A 193 19.14 22.68 15.36
CA ASP A 193 19.79 21.39 15.55
C ASP A 193 19.08 20.55 16.63
N ALA A 194 18.58 21.18 17.69
CA ALA A 194 17.78 20.51 18.72
C ALA A 194 16.42 20.03 18.20
N ARG A 195 15.70 20.88 17.44
CA ARG A 195 14.42 20.51 16.82
C ARG A 195 14.58 19.39 15.80
N ALA A 196 15.60 19.46 14.94
CA ALA A 196 15.89 18.43 13.95
C ALA A 196 16.24 17.10 14.61
N ARG A 197 17.05 17.11 15.68
CA ARG A 197 17.36 15.90 16.44
C ARG A 197 16.12 15.30 17.10
N SER A 198 15.29 16.12 17.72
CA SER A 198 14.02 15.68 18.32
C SER A 198 13.09 15.04 17.27
N ALA A 199 12.96 15.67 16.09
CA ALA A 199 12.19 15.11 14.98
C ALA A 199 12.75 13.76 14.50
N LEU A 200 14.07 13.64 14.36
CA LEU A 200 14.70 12.36 13.97
C LEU A 200 14.55 11.28 15.04
N ASP A 201 14.66 11.62 16.33
CA ASP A 201 14.47 10.68 17.44
C ASP A 201 13.02 10.18 17.52
N GLU A 202 12.04 11.00 17.09
CA GLU A 202 10.65 10.58 16.94
C GLU A 202 10.48 9.56 15.80
N LEU A 203 11.19 9.76 14.69
CA LEU A 203 11.08 8.98 13.45
C LEU A 203 11.87 7.66 13.48
N VAL A 204 13.08 7.66 14.05
CA VAL A 204 14.00 6.52 13.98
C VAL A 204 13.44 5.33 14.76
N ALA A 205 12.95 4.33 14.02
CA ALA A 205 12.47 3.07 14.59
C ALA A 205 13.64 2.26 15.19
N VAL A 206 13.51 1.88 16.47
CA VAL A 206 14.47 1.00 17.15
C VAL A 206 14.16 -0.45 16.81
N GLN A 207 14.52 -0.90 15.60
CA GLN A 207 14.28 -2.29 15.19
C GLN A 207 14.99 -3.30 16.12
N SER A 208 14.22 -4.19 16.72
CA SER A 208 14.69 -5.29 17.56
C SER A 208 14.26 -6.62 16.95
N ARG A 209 15.22 -7.34 16.35
CA ARG A 209 14.99 -8.66 15.75
C ARG A 209 14.37 -9.66 16.72
N LEU A 210 14.72 -9.59 18.01
CA LEU A 210 14.13 -10.43 19.05
C LEU A 210 12.63 -10.17 19.17
N VAL A 211 12.24 -8.90 19.21
CA VAL A 211 10.83 -8.51 19.30
C VAL A 211 10.09 -8.86 18.02
N THR A 212 10.70 -8.66 16.85
CA THR A 212 10.14 -9.11 15.57
C THR A 212 9.91 -10.62 15.55
N ASP A 213 10.93 -11.43 15.83
CA ASP A 213 10.83 -12.90 15.81
C ASP A 213 9.75 -13.40 16.78
N LEU A 214 9.71 -12.88 18.02
CA LEU A 214 8.71 -13.23 19.03
C LEU A 214 7.30 -12.74 18.65
N PHE A 215 7.18 -11.55 18.10
CA PHE A 215 5.90 -10.98 17.72
C PHE A 215 5.30 -11.72 16.52
N THR A 216 6.10 -12.04 15.50
CA THR A 216 5.69 -12.91 14.39
C THR A 216 5.26 -14.27 14.92
N GLN A 217 6.02 -14.88 15.83
CA GLN A 217 5.65 -16.18 16.43
C GLN A 217 4.35 -16.11 17.24
N ALA A 218 4.05 -14.98 17.90
CA ALA A 218 2.82 -14.77 18.66
C ALA A 218 1.60 -14.49 17.77
N MET A 219 1.78 -13.76 16.67
CA MET A 219 0.70 -13.37 15.77
C MET A 219 0.35 -14.45 14.73
N ARG A 220 1.31 -15.27 14.31
CA ARG A 220 1.08 -16.31 13.30
C ARG A 220 -0.05 -17.29 13.66
N PRO A 221 -0.18 -17.78 14.92
CA PRO A 221 -1.33 -18.59 15.32
C PRO A 221 -2.66 -17.84 15.28
N LEU A 222 -2.68 -16.53 15.58
CA LEU A 222 -3.89 -15.71 15.49
C LEU A 222 -4.36 -15.61 14.03
N HIS A 223 -3.44 -15.30 13.11
CA HIS A 223 -3.81 -15.17 11.69
C HIS A 223 -4.18 -16.53 11.09
N ALA A 224 -3.41 -17.59 11.36
CA ALA A 224 -3.66 -18.94 10.88
C ALA A 224 -4.98 -19.54 11.41
N ALA A 225 -5.43 -19.11 12.60
CA ALA A 225 -6.71 -19.56 13.15
C ALA A 225 -7.93 -18.99 12.41
N ALA A 226 -7.83 -17.76 11.87
CA ALA A 226 -8.94 -17.20 11.09
C ALA A 226 -8.79 -17.46 9.59
N TRP A 227 -7.58 -17.38 9.04
CA TRP A 227 -7.37 -17.41 7.60
C TRP A 227 -6.34 -18.42 7.15
N THR A 228 -6.63 -19.04 6.01
CA THR A 228 -5.62 -19.71 5.19
C THR A 228 -5.03 -18.68 4.23
N VAL A 229 -3.72 -18.45 4.34
CA VAL A 229 -3.01 -17.44 3.52
C VAL A 229 -2.49 -18.10 2.24
N HIS A 230 -2.89 -17.55 1.10
CA HIS A 230 -2.45 -17.95 -0.24
C HIS A 230 -1.64 -16.80 -0.83
N ALA A 231 -0.33 -16.97 -0.94
CA ALA A 231 0.57 -15.98 -1.51
C ALA A 231 1.03 -16.41 -2.92
N ASP A 232 0.97 -15.50 -3.89
CA ASP A 232 1.59 -15.69 -5.20
C ASP A 232 3.09 -15.40 -5.10
N GLU A 233 3.89 -16.43 -4.85
CA GLU A 233 5.34 -16.30 -4.60
C GLU A 233 6.17 -16.23 -5.90
N SER A 234 5.54 -16.36 -7.08
CA SER A 234 6.22 -16.48 -8.38
C SER A 234 7.17 -15.30 -8.68
N GLY A 235 6.75 -14.07 -8.37
CA GLY A 235 7.53 -12.84 -8.57
C GLY A 235 8.56 -12.53 -7.49
N LEU A 236 8.53 -13.21 -6.34
CA LEU A 236 9.35 -12.85 -5.18
C LEU A 236 10.85 -13.02 -5.44
N ARG A 237 11.25 -13.99 -6.26
CA ARG A 237 12.67 -14.19 -6.61
C ARG A 237 13.23 -12.99 -7.38
N ALA A 238 12.50 -12.48 -8.38
CA ALA A 238 12.90 -11.32 -9.17
C ALA A 238 12.97 -10.06 -8.30
N LEU A 239 12.00 -9.88 -7.40
CA LEU A 239 12.00 -8.80 -6.41
C LEU A 239 13.24 -8.83 -5.51
N ARG A 240 13.66 -10.02 -5.04
CA ARG A 240 14.90 -10.14 -4.25
C ARG A 240 16.14 -9.74 -5.03
N GLU A 241 16.23 -10.12 -6.30
CA GLU A 241 17.37 -9.72 -7.14
C GLU A 241 17.38 -8.20 -7.32
N SER A 242 16.22 -7.60 -7.61
CA SER A 242 16.09 -6.15 -7.70
C SER A 242 16.48 -5.44 -6.40
N ASN A 243 16.15 -6.02 -5.24
CA ASN A 243 16.48 -5.45 -3.93
C ASN A 243 18.00 -5.35 -3.66
N ARG A 244 18.83 -6.08 -4.41
CA ARG A 244 20.29 -5.96 -4.31
C ARG A 244 20.80 -4.61 -4.82
N ARG A 245 20.11 -4.03 -5.82
CA ARG A 245 20.47 -2.76 -6.45
C ARG A 245 19.64 -1.59 -5.95
N TYR A 246 18.32 -1.77 -5.86
CA TYR A 246 17.35 -0.72 -5.56
C TYR A 246 16.58 -1.02 -4.28
N SER A 247 16.08 0.01 -3.60
CA SER A 247 15.12 -0.20 -2.52
C SER A 247 13.79 -0.69 -3.08
N LEU A 248 13.15 -1.65 -2.42
CA LEU A 248 11.76 -2.00 -2.72
C LEU A 248 10.80 -1.15 -1.88
N VAL A 249 9.78 -0.63 -2.53
CA VAL A 249 8.72 0.16 -1.92
C VAL A 249 7.41 -0.61 -2.08
N PHE A 250 7.02 -1.37 -1.05
CA PHE A 250 5.78 -2.14 -1.03
C PHE A 250 4.58 -1.22 -0.80
N LEU A 251 3.64 -1.22 -1.75
CA LEU A 251 2.44 -0.40 -1.74
C LEU A 251 1.20 -1.30 -1.71
N PRO A 252 0.86 -1.88 -0.54
CA PRO A 252 -0.30 -2.74 -0.39
C PRO A 252 -1.62 -1.98 -0.39
N SER A 253 -2.68 -2.65 -0.89
CA SER A 253 -4.07 -2.26 -0.64
C SER A 253 -4.41 -2.39 0.85
N HIS A 254 -5.20 -1.47 1.40
CA HIS A 254 -5.53 -1.46 2.82
C HIS A 254 -6.96 -1.91 3.11
N ARG A 255 -7.13 -3.13 3.61
CA ARG A 255 -8.42 -3.75 3.92
C ARG A 255 -8.60 -4.06 5.41
N SER A 256 -7.54 -4.39 6.13
CA SER A 256 -7.60 -4.83 7.53
C SER A 256 -6.39 -4.35 8.34
N TYR A 257 -6.51 -4.36 9.67
CA TYR A 257 -5.34 -4.26 10.54
C TYR A 257 -4.38 -5.46 10.42
N ALA A 258 -4.87 -6.59 9.89
CA ALA A 258 -4.05 -7.76 9.62
C ALA A 258 -3.04 -7.57 8.47
N ASP A 259 -3.25 -6.59 7.58
CA ASP A 259 -2.51 -6.48 6.32
C ASP A 259 -1.00 -6.50 6.52
N ALA A 260 -0.48 -5.69 7.44
CA ALA A 260 0.95 -5.56 7.71
C ALA A 260 1.55 -6.84 8.30
N PHE A 261 0.74 -7.59 9.07
CA PHE A 261 1.17 -8.85 9.66
C PHE A 261 1.19 -9.97 8.63
N VAL A 262 0.17 -10.05 7.77
CA VAL A 262 0.08 -11.03 6.69
C VAL A 262 1.22 -10.83 5.69
N LEU A 263 1.42 -9.59 5.23
CA LEU A 263 2.52 -9.28 4.31
C LEU A 263 3.89 -9.51 4.95
N GLY A 264 4.06 -9.09 6.20
CA GLY A 264 5.29 -9.31 6.97
C GLY A 264 5.65 -10.80 7.13
N ASP A 265 4.68 -11.68 7.40
CA ASP A 265 4.91 -13.13 7.52
C ASP A 265 5.35 -13.74 6.17
N ILE A 266 4.68 -13.37 5.07
CA ILE A 266 5.02 -13.84 3.70
C ILE A 266 6.44 -13.41 3.32
N LEU A 267 6.78 -12.13 3.51
CA LEU A 267 8.11 -11.59 3.19
C LEU A 267 9.19 -12.23 4.07
N ALA A 268 8.91 -12.44 5.36
CA ALA A 268 9.83 -13.11 6.27
C ALA A 268 10.02 -14.60 5.97
N ALA A 269 8.98 -15.28 5.47
CA ALA A 269 9.07 -16.67 4.99
C ALA A 269 9.92 -16.77 3.71
N ASN A 270 9.94 -15.72 2.89
CA ASN A 270 10.63 -15.65 1.61
C ASN A 270 12.00 -14.91 1.67
N ASP A 271 12.60 -14.79 2.86
CA ASP A 271 13.93 -14.20 3.09
C ASP A 271 14.12 -12.74 2.68
N PHE A 272 13.04 -11.96 2.69
CA PHE A 272 13.17 -10.50 2.58
C PHE A 272 13.68 -9.89 3.89
N PRO A 273 14.44 -8.76 3.81
CA PRO A 273 14.67 -7.93 4.98
C PRO A 273 13.34 -7.33 5.47
N GLY A 274 13.27 -7.05 6.78
CA GLY A 274 12.09 -6.42 7.36
C GLY A 274 11.85 -5.03 6.76
N ASN A 275 10.59 -4.76 6.40
CA ASN A 275 10.18 -3.47 5.87
C ASN A 275 10.15 -2.39 6.97
N HIS A 276 10.45 -1.16 6.57
CA HIS A 276 10.11 0.02 7.35
C HIS A 276 8.67 0.41 7.07
N ILE A 277 7.78 0.10 8.01
CA ILE A 277 6.33 0.28 7.83
C ILE A 277 5.97 1.69 8.25
N MET A 278 5.42 2.51 7.35
CA MET A 278 4.97 3.86 7.68
C MET A 278 3.55 3.80 8.25
N GLY A 279 3.39 4.23 9.50
CA GLY A 279 2.11 4.23 10.21
C GLY A 279 1.77 5.61 10.77
N GLY A 280 0.48 5.91 10.89
CA GLY A 280 0.04 7.13 11.58
C GLY A 280 0.27 7.05 13.09
N ALA A 281 0.75 8.13 13.71
CA ALA A 281 1.04 8.19 15.15
C ALA A 281 -0.16 7.80 16.05
N ASN A 282 -1.39 7.96 15.56
CA ASN A 282 -2.63 7.57 16.26
C ASN A 282 -2.83 6.05 16.43
N LEU A 283 -2.03 5.22 15.75
CA LEU A 283 -2.04 3.77 15.93
C LEU A 283 -1.14 3.34 17.10
N THR A 284 -0.42 4.29 17.73
CA THR A 284 0.44 4.03 18.87
C THR A 284 -0.39 3.98 20.16
N PHE A 285 -0.97 2.83 20.48
CA PHE A 285 -1.53 2.59 21.81
C PHE A 285 -0.80 1.44 22.50
N TRP A 286 -0.72 1.51 23.82
CA TRP A 286 -0.05 0.48 24.62
C TRP A 286 -0.91 -0.80 24.65
N PRO A 287 -0.34 -2.00 24.47
CA PRO A 287 1.09 -2.33 24.32
C PRO A 287 1.62 -2.40 22.88
N ILE A 288 0.79 -2.22 21.84
CA ILE A 288 1.19 -2.40 20.44
C ILE A 288 2.22 -1.37 19.97
N GLY A 289 2.09 -0.11 20.36
CA GLY A 289 2.98 0.97 19.92
C GLY A 289 4.48 0.68 20.13
N PRO A 290 4.93 0.35 21.36
CA PRO A 290 6.31 -0.02 21.63
C PRO A 290 6.80 -1.27 20.90
N VAL A 291 5.91 -2.22 20.60
CA VAL A 291 6.24 -3.43 19.84
C VAL A 291 6.39 -3.09 18.36
N ALA A 292 5.45 -2.36 17.78
CA ALA A 292 5.45 -1.90 16.40
C ALA A 292 6.70 -1.05 16.07
N ARG A 293 7.08 -0.11 16.95
CA ARG A 293 8.36 0.63 16.81
C ARG A 293 9.57 -0.30 16.73
N ARG A 294 9.51 -1.41 17.47
CA ARG A 294 10.57 -2.42 17.51
C ARG A 294 10.52 -3.43 16.37
N THR A 295 9.39 -3.58 15.68
CA THR A 295 9.29 -4.38 14.46
C THR A 295 9.64 -3.60 13.20
N GLY A 296 9.84 -2.28 13.29
CA GLY A 296 10.24 -1.43 12.16
C GLY A 296 9.20 -0.40 11.73
N THR A 297 8.12 -0.21 12.48
CA THR A 297 7.13 0.82 12.20
C THR A 297 7.67 2.21 12.52
N VAL A 298 7.67 3.08 11.51
CA VAL A 298 7.97 4.51 11.60
C VAL A 298 6.64 5.23 11.79
N PHE A 299 6.47 5.91 12.91
CA PHE A 299 5.25 6.65 13.22
C PHE A 299 5.35 8.08 12.72
N ILE A 300 4.46 8.46 11.81
CA ILE A 300 4.40 9.78 11.21
C ILE A 300 3.22 10.56 11.80
N ARG A 301 3.45 11.83 12.17
CA ARG A 301 2.41 12.75 12.64
C ARG A 301 1.28 12.88 11.61
N ARG A 302 0.02 13.04 12.04
CA ARG A 302 -1.13 13.22 11.12
C ARG A 302 -1.15 14.60 10.44
N SER A 303 -0.69 15.62 11.15
CA SER A 303 -0.56 16.99 10.65
C SER A 303 0.76 17.55 11.12
N PHE A 304 1.52 18.07 10.18
CA PHE A 304 2.80 18.74 10.36
C PHE A 304 3.03 19.72 9.19
N ALA A 305 1.92 20.25 8.65
CA ALA A 305 1.94 21.12 7.47
C ALA A 305 2.70 22.43 7.71
N ASP A 306 2.79 22.87 8.97
CA ASP A 306 3.49 24.11 9.35
C ASP A 306 4.83 23.84 10.06
N ASP A 307 5.28 22.58 10.13
CA ASP A 307 6.55 22.18 10.77
C ASP A 307 7.59 21.81 9.70
N ASP A 308 8.24 22.82 9.14
CA ASP A 308 9.22 22.66 8.06
C ASP A 308 10.47 21.87 8.51
N VAL A 309 10.85 21.98 9.79
CA VAL A 309 11.96 21.21 10.36
C VAL A 309 11.62 19.72 10.38
N TYR A 310 10.41 19.36 10.82
CA TYR A 310 9.96 17.97 10.80
C TYR A 310 9.82 17.42 9.37
N LYS A 311 9.30 18.21 8.41
CA LYS A 311 9.25 17.81 6.99
C LYS A 311 10.65 17.52 6.44
N ALA A 312 11.61 18.42 6.69
CA ALA A 312 12.99 18.25 6.24
C ALA A 312 13.64 17.00 6.88
N ALA A 313 13.41 16.77 8.18
CA ALA A 313 13.91 15.59 8.88
C ALA A 313 13.30 14.28 8.32
N LEU A 314 12.00 14.29 8.03
CA LEU A 314 11.29 13.14 7.44
C LEU A 314 11.79 12.84 6.03
N GLU A 315 11.93 13.87 5.19
CA GLU A 315 12.44 13.75 3.82
C GLU A 315 13.86 13.18 3.80
N GLU A 316 14.77 13.72 4.63
CA GLU A 316 16.14 13.22 4.72
C GLU A 316 16.21 11.81 5.32
N TYR A 317 15.31 11.46 6.24
CA TYR A 317 15.20 10.09 6.75
C TYR A 317 14.77 9.10 5.65
N PHE A 318 13.81 9.47 4.79
CA PHE A 318 13.44 8.67 3.62
C PHE A 318 14.61 8.52 2.64
N ALA A 319 15.29 9.62 2.29
CA ALA A 319 16.47 9.58 1.44
C ALA A 319 17.58 8.69 2.04
N PHE A 320 17.78 8.75 3.36
CA PHE A 320 18.69 7.87 4.07
C PHE A 320 18.28 6.41 3.91
N LEU A 321 17.02 6.05 4.21
CA LEU A 321 16.54 4.67 4.11
C LEU A 321 16.72 4.11 2.70
N LEU A 322 16.34 4.89 1.69
CA LEU A 322 16.47 4.52 0.28
C LEU A 322 17.94 4.35 -0.13
N SER A 323 18.83 5.25 0.29
CA SER A 323 20.27 5.16 0.00
C SER A 323 20.95 3.93 0.59
N LYS A 324 20.38 3.40 1.69
CA LYS A 324 20.85 2.17 2.35
C LYS A 324 20.14 0.92 1.85
N ARG A 325 19.26 1.04 0.84
CA ARG A 325 18.49 -0.05 0.26
C ARG A 325 17.58 -0.74 1.28
N PHE A 326 17.01 0.06 2.18
CA PHE A 326 15.98 -0.44 3.08
C PHE A 326 14.64 -0.49 2.36
N ASN A 327 13.94 -1.61 2.52
CA ASN A 327 12.59 -1.73 2.03
C ASN A 327 11.65 -0.84 2.83
N LEU A 328 10.75 -0.18 2.12
CA LEU A 328 9.69 0.64 2.69
C LEU A 328 8.35 -0.05 2.45
N GLU A 329 7.42 0.13 3.37
CA GLU A 329 6.04 -0.35 3.22
C GLU A 329 5.08 0.72 3.74
N TRP A 330 4.06 1.06 2.97
CA TRP A 330 2.95 1.83 3.51
C TRP A 330 1.68 1.69 2.69
N TYR A 331 0.57 1.96 3.37
CA TYR A 331 -0.77 1.95 2.79
C TYR A 331 -1.05 3.31 2.18
N PHE A 332 -0.65 3.48 0.91
CA PHE A 332 -0.72 4.76 0.20
C PHE A 332 -2.13 5.33 0.03
N GLU A 333 -3.18 4.55 0.26
CA GLU A 333 -4.58 5.02 0.41
C GLU A 333 -4.81 5.93 1.64
N GLY A 334 -3.90 5.87 2.63
CA GLY A 334 -3.96 6.62 3.89
C GLY A 334 -4.92 6.06 4.94
N GLY A 335 -5.69 5.01 4.63
CA GLY A 335 -6.58 4.33 5.57
C GLY A 335 -7.31 3.16 4.92
N ARG A 336 -7.90 2.29 5.76
CA ARG A 336 -8.67 1.12 5.31
C ARG A 336 -9.83 1.56 4.42
N THR A 337 -10.09 0.81 3.36
CA THR A 337 -11.29 1.01 2.55
C THR A 337 -12.55 0.75 3.35
N ARG A 338 -13.58 1.57 3.09
CA ARG A 338 -14.91 1.35 3.66
C ARG A 338 -15.88 0.69 2.69
N THR A 339 -15.63 0.85 1.40
CA THR A 339 -16.52 0.39 0.33
C THR A 339 -16.08 -0.94 -0.27
N GLY A 340 -14.89 -1.44 0.09
CA GLY A 340 -14.32 -2.61 -0.55
C GLY A 340 -13.60 -2.31 -1.87
N LYS A 341 -13.49 -1.04 -2.28
CA LYS A 341 -12.66 -0.62 -3.42
C LYS A 341 -11.33 -0.04 -2.98
N LEU A 342 -10.35 -0.02 -3.87
CA LEU A 342 -9.12 0.76 -3.67
C LEU A 342 -9.46 2.26 -3.58
N ARG A 343 -8.97 2.96 -2.56
CA ARG A 343 -9.18 4.41 -2.37
C ARG A 343 -8.16 5.22 -3.18
N ALA A 344 -8.48 6.50 -3.41
CA ALA A 344 -7.55 7.45 -4.02
C ALA A 344 -6.22 7.54 -3.24
N PRO A 345 -5.07 7.54 -3.94
CA PRO A 345 -3.76 7.55 -3.30
C PRO A 345 -3.42 8.89 -2.63
N ARG A 346 -2.61 8.83 -1.59
CA ARG A 346 -1.99 9.96 -0.90
C ARG A 346 -0.55 10.12 -1.39
N TYR A 347 -0.26 11.27 -1.97
CA TYR A 347 1.02 11.52 -2.65
C TYR A 347 2.20 11.86 -1.71
N GLY A 348 1.94 12.23 -0.45
CA GLY A 348 2.96 12.83 0.42
C GLY A 348 4.21 11.95 0.68
N LEU A 349 4.04 10.65 0.91
CA LEU A 349 5.20 9.77 1.09
C LEU A 349 5.88 9.43 -0.24
N LEU A 350 5.10 9.31 -1.32
CA LEU A 350 5.64 9.14 -2.67
C LEU A 350 6.49 10.35 -3.07
N SER A 351 6.13 11.58 -2.69
CA SER A 351 6.95 12.75 -3.01
C SER A 351 8.34 12.69 -2.39
N TYR A 352 8.51 12.11 -1.19
CA TYR A 352 9.84 11.97 -0.59
C TYR A 352 10.72 10.97 -1.36
N VAL A 353 10.14 9.89 -1.87
CA VAL A 353 10.87 8.96 -2.75
C VAL A 353 11.22 9.63 -4.08
N ALA A 354 10.28 10.39 -4.67
CA ALA A 354 10.53 11.14 -5.90
C ALA A 354 11.66 12.16 -5.73
N ASN A 355 11.65 12.91 -4.62
CA ASN A 355 12.66 13.92 -4.34
C ASN A 355 14.05 13.30 -4.10
N ALA A 356 14.13 12.12 -3.49
CA ALA A 356 15.39 11.39 -3.35
C ALA A 356 15.98 10.99 -4.73
N ILE A 357 15.13 10.64 -5.70
CA ILE A 357 15.53 10.32 -7.09
C ILE A 357 15.93 11.59 -7.85
N ARG A 358 15.11 12.64 -7.80
CA ARG A 358 15.37 13.96 -8.42
C ARG A 358 16.67 14.58 -7.94
N GLY A 359 16.91 14.53 -6.63
CA GLY A 359 18.14 15.03 -6.00
C GLY A 359 19.37 14.14 -6.19
N GLY A 360 19.27 13.05 -6.97
CA GLY A 360 20.37 12.11 -7.22
C GLY A 360 20.87 11.37 -5.97
N ARG A 361 20.09 11.37 -4.88
CA ARG A 361 20.44 10.66 -3.63
C ARG A 361 20.38 9.15 -3.81
N VAL A 362 19.48 8.72 -4.68
CA VAL A 362 19.37 7.34 -5.16
C VAL A 362 19.20 7.32 -6.66
N GLU A 363 19.73 6.27 -7.29
CA GLU A 363 19.53 6.04 -8.71
C GLU A 363 18.04 5.81 -9.00
N ASP A 364 17.40 4.90 -8.27
CA ASP A 364 16.00 4.56 -8.45
C ASP A 364 15.41 3.84 -7.21
N ALA A 365 14.09 3.67 -7.19
CA ALA A 365 13.35 2.85 -6.24
C ALA A 365 12.27 2.05 -6.98
N MET A 366 12.14 0.76 -6.66
CA MET A 366 11.13 -0.10 -7.29
C MET A 366 9.85 -0.07 -6.48
N LEU A 367 8.77 0.42 -7.09
CA LEU A 367 7.43 0.38 -6.51
C LEU A 367 6.86 -1.01 -6.73
N VAL A 368 6.41 -1.66 -5.65
CA VAL A 368 5.84 -3.01 -5.68
C VAL A 368 4.35 -2.91 -5.34
N PRO A 369 3.45 -2.96 -6.33
CA PRO A 369 2.01 -3.03 -6.09
C PRO A 369 1.69 -4.34 -5.36
N VAL A 370 0.96 -4.28 -4.24
CA VAL A 370 0.55 -5.50 -3.52
C VAL A 370 -0.97 -5.51 -3.34
N SER A 371 -1.62 -6.55 -3.84
CA SER A 371 -3.04 -6.79 -3.56
C SER A 371 -3.17 -7.72 -2.36
N ILE A 372 -3.99 -7.32 -1.39
CA ILE A 372 -4.38 -8.16 -0.25
C ILE A 372 -5.90 -8.23 -0.23
N THR A 373 -6.44 -9.43 -0.47
CA THR A 373 -7.88 -9.67 -0.58
C THR A 373 -8.32 -10.73 0.41
N TYR A 374 -9.36 -10.43 1.18
CA TYR A 374 -9.93 -11.33 2.19
C TYR A 374 -11.29 -11.83 1.73
N GLU A 375 -11.56 -13.12 1.92
CA GLU A 375 -12.92 -13.66 1.75
C GLU A 375 -13.87 -13.17 2.83
N GLY A 376 -13.43 -13.20 4.10
CA GLY A 376 -14.24 -12.79 5.24
C GLY A 376 -13.46 -11.88 6.19
N LEU A 377 -14.10 -10.78 6.61
CA LEU A 377 -13.54 -9.81 7.55
C LEU A 377 -14.58 -9.43 8.61
N ALA A 378 -14.27 -9.73 9.88
CA ALA A 378 -15.15 -9.40 11.00
C ALA A 378 -15.37 -7.89 11.22
N GLU A 379 -14.49 -7.05 10.67
CA GLU A 379 -14.53 -5.59 10.80
C GLU A 379 -15.54 -4.92 9.85
N VAL A 380 -16.00 -5.63 8.81
CA VAL A 380 -16.80 -5.02 7.72
C VAL A 380 -18.15 -4.52 8.24
N ALA A 381 -18.77 -5.21 9.19
CA ALA A 381 -20.03 -4.76 9.80
C ALA A 381 -19.89 -3.40 10.52
N ALA A 382 -18.77 -3.18 11.23
CA ALA A 382 -18.51 -1.90 11.88
C ALA A 382 -18.26 -0.78 10.87
N VAL A 383 -17.52 -1.09 9.80
CA VAL A 383 -17.24 -0.19 8.69
C VAL A 383 -18.51 0.18 7.93
N ALA A 384 -19.42 -0.77 7.70
CA ALA A 384 -20.72 -0.53 7.08
C ALA A 384 -21.61 0.39 7.94
N ALA A 385 -21.61 0.21 9.26
CA ALA A 385 -22.36 1.09 10.16
C ALA A 385 -21.84 2.54 10.12
N GLU A 386 -20.53 2.74 10.00
CA GLU A 386 -19.94 4.09 9.82
C GLU A 386 -20.47 4.79 8.56
N GLN A 387 -20.74 4.05 7.48
CA GLN A 387 -21.23 4.62 6.22
C GLN A 387 -22.67 5.13 6.29
N THR A 388 -23.46 4.62 7.24
CA THR A 388 -24.83 5.09 7.48
C THR A 388 -24.92 6.12 8.62
N GLY A 389 -23.76 6.66 9.06
CA GLY A 389 -23.71 7.75 10.04
C GLY A 389 -23.32 7.33 11.47
N ALA A 390 -22.93 6.07 11.71
CA ALA A 390 -22.38 5.69 13.01
C ALA A 390 -21.00 6.36 13.23
N THR A 391 -20.72 6.76 14.47
CA THR A 391 -19.44 7.38 14.82
C THR A 391 -18.32 6.35 14.91
N LYS A 392 -17.16 6.68 14.32
CA LYS A 392 -15.96 5.85 14.45
C LYS A 392 -15.55 5.77 15.92
N LYS A 393 -15.50 4.55 16.47
CA LYS A 393 -15.05 4.34 17.86
C LYS A 393 -13.52 4.38 17.94
N PRO A 394 -12.93 5.03 18.96
CA PRO A 394 -11.49 5.01 19.18
C PRO A 394 -10.98 3.58 19.35
N GLU A 395 -9.84 3.31 18.73
CA GLU A 395 -9.16 2.01 18.76
C GLU A 395 -8.36 1.90 20.08
N GLY A 396 -8.55 0.81 20.83
CA GLY A 396 -7.90 0.62 22.13
C GLY A 396 -7.86 -0.85 22.57
N LEU A 397 -7.53 -1.12 23.84
CA LEU A 397 -7.37 -2.48 24.37
C LEU A 397 -8.63 -3.35 24.22
N GLY A 398 -9.82 -2.78 24.48
CA GLY A 398 -11.09 -3.49 24.32
C GLY A 398 -11.42 -3.85 22.86
N TRP A 399 -10.94 -3.05 21.91
CA TRP A 399 -10.99 -3.40 20.49
C TRP A 399 -10.05 -4.57 20.19
N LEU A 400 -8.82 -4.57 20.74
CA LEU A 400 -7.86 -5.64 20.51
C LEU A 400 -8.33 -7.00 21.01
N VAL A 401 -8.91 -7.02 22.21
CA VAL A 401 -9.47 -8.25 22.81
C VAL A 401 -10.62 -8.77 21.94
N ARG A 402 -11.46 -7.88 21.43
CA ARG A 402 -12.56 -8.24 20.54
C ARG A 402 -12.05 -8.75 19.19
N TYR A 403 -11.04 -8.09 18.64
CA TYR A 403 -10.35 -8.51 17.42
C TYR A 403 -9.78 -9.93 17.60
N ALA A 404 -8.96 -10.16 18.62
CA ALA A 404 -8.38 -11.47 18.92
C ALA A 404 -9.42 -12.56 19.17
N ARG A 405 -10.57 -12.23 19.77
CA ARG A 405 -11.68 -13.17 19.97
C ARG A 405 -12.38 -13.49 18.65
N ASN A 406 -12.65 -12.48 17.83
CA ASN A 406 -13.31 -12.66 16.53
C ASN A 406 -12.41 -13.44 15.55
N GLN A 407 -11.10 -13.29 15.69
CA GLN A 407 -10.07 -14.00 14.95
C GLN A 407 -10.00 -15.51 15.26
N ARG A 408 -10.68 -16.00 16.32
CA ARG A 408 -10.78 -17.44 16.61
C ARG A 408 -11.82 -18.16 15.74
N LYS A 409 -12.61 -17.42 14.97
CA LYS A 409 -13.55 -17.99 14.01
C LYS A 409 -12.87 -18.07 12.64
N ARG A 410 -13.02 -19.20 11.95
CA ARG A 410 -12.56 -19.36 10.58
C ARG A 410 -13.28 -18.32 9.70
N ALA A 411 -12.51 -17.45 9.07
CA ALA A 411 -12.96 -16.31 8.28
C ALA A 411 -12.59 -16.45 6.79
N GLY A 412 -12.23 -17.67 6.36
CA GLY A 412 -11.99 -18.03 4.96
C GLY A 412 -10.52 -17.92 4.55
N ASN A 413 -10.29 -17.53 3.30
CA ASN A 413 -8.96 -17.36 2.72
C ASN A 413 -8.52 -15.89 2.66
N VAL A 414 -7.21 -15.68 2.63
CA VAL A 414 -6.56 -14.40 2.29
C VAL A 414 -5.64 -14.62 1.13
N TYR A 415 -5.80 -13.81 0.09
CA TYR A 415 -4.99 -13.86 -1.12
C TYR A 415 -4.05 -12.66 -1.14
N VAL A 416 -2.75 -12.93 -1.24
CA VAL A 416 -1.71 -11.89 -1.38
C VAL A 416 -1.02 -12.07 -2.72
N ARG A 417 -1.09 -11.04 -3.56
CA ARG A 417 -0.50 -11.05 -4.89
C ARG A 417 0.40 -9.85 -5.08
N PHE A 418 1.57 -10.08 -5.65
CA PHE A 418 2.56 -9.05 -5.95
C PHE A 418 2.46 -8.72 -7.43
N GLY A 419 2.18 -7.46 -7.74
CA GLY A 419 2.25 -6.97 -9.12
C GLY A 419 3.69 -6.77 -9.57
N ASP A 420 3.85 -6.56 -10.88
CA ASP A 420 5.16 -6.31 -11.45
C ASP A 420 5.79 -5.06 -10.83
N PRO A 421 7.05 -5.14 -10.37
CA PRO A 421 7.72 -3.98 -9.81
C PRO A 421 7.98 -2.94 -10.90
N VAL A 422 7.63 -1.68 -10.62
CA VAL A 422 7.79 -0.60 -11.59
C VAL A 422 8.85 0.38 -11.11
N SER A 423 9.75 0.79 -12.02
CA SER A 423 10.75 1.83 -11.76
C SER A 423 10.06 3.16 -11.50
N MET A 424 10.32 3.76 -10.34
CA MET A 424 9.79 5.09 -10.05
C MET A 424 10.43 6.15 -10.96
N ARG A 425 11.72 6.05 -11.25
CA ARG A 425 12.41 6.95 -12.18
C ARG A 425 11.76 6.92 -13.56
N GLU A 426 11.54 5.74 -14.13
CA GLU A 426 10.93 5.59 -15.45
C GLU A 426 9.52 6.20 -15.49
N LEU A 427 8.71 5.96 -14.47
CA LEU A 427 7.37 6.55 -14.38
C LEU A 427 7.40 8.07 -14.23
N LEU A 428 8.35 8.63 -13.48
CA LEU A 428 8.52 10.09 -13.37
C LEU A 428 8.92 10.69 -14.73
N VAL A 429 9.88 10.08 -15.44
CA VAL A 429 10.30 10.49 -16.78
C VAL A 429 9.13 10.41 -17.76
N ALA A 430 8.41 9.29 -17.79
CA ALA A 430 7.21 9.12 -18.62
C ALA A 430 6.04 10.04 -18.22
N GLY A 431 6.08 10.58 -17.00
CA GLY A 431 5.14 11.59 -16.49
C GLY A 431 5.51 13.03 -16.87
N GLY A 432 6.66 13.24 -17.52
CA GLY A 432 7.18 14.57 -17.87
C GLY A 432 7.79 15.31 -16.68
N ASP A 433 8.47 14.60 -15.78
CA ASP A 433 9.13 15.22 -14.63
C ASP A 433 10.31 16.12 -15.05
N PRO A 434 10.24 17.45 -14.78
CA PRO A 434 11.17 18.41 -15.34
C PRO A 434 12.61 18.26 -14.81
N ASP A 435 12.81 17.59 -13.66
CA ASP A 435 14.14 17.40 -13.08
C ASP A 435 14.86 16.17 -13.65
N LEU A 436 14.10 15.25 -14.26
CA LEU A 436 14.60 13.95 -14.73
C LEU A 436 14.57 13.82 -16.25
N THR A 437 13.63 14.49 -16.93
CA THR A 437 13.67 14.66 -18.38
C THR A 437 14.72 15.74 -18.69
N ALA A 438 15.87 15.33 -19.21
CA ALA A 438 16.92 16.29 -19.55
C ALA A 438 16.41 17.36 -20.54
N PRO A 439 16.87 18.62 -20.46
CA PRO A 439 17.01 19.44 -21.65
C PRO A 439 18.27 18.96 -22.42
N ALA A 440 18.29 17.72 -22.89
CA ALA A 440 19.43 17.18 -23.61
C ALA A 440 19.25 17.38 -25.12
N LEU A 441 19.88 18.45 -25.63
CA LEU A 441 20.43 18.56 -26.99
C LEU A 441 19.49 18.76 -28.20
N ALA A 442 18.16 18.82 -28.06
CA ALA A 442 17.26 18.93 -29.23
C ALA A 442 16.34 20.17 -29.30
N ALA A 443 16.31 21.03 -28.28
CA ALA A 443 15.55 22.27 -28.35
C ALA A 443 16.36 23.41 -27.72
N GLY A 444 16.44 24.55 -28.41
CA GLY A 444 17.23 25.71 -28.01
C GLY A 444 16.84 26.31 -26.64
N PRO A 445 17.38 27.49 -26.28
CA PRO A 445 17.28 28.09 -24.93
C PRO A 445 15.86 28.43 -24.41
N SER A 446 14.79 27.96 -25.06
CA SER A 446 13.41 28.38 -24.86
C SER A 446 12.45 27.27 -24.39
N ALA A 447 12.94 26.05 -24.10
CA ALA A 447 12.05 24.89 -23.86
C ALA A 447 11.99 24.39 -22.39
N ALA A 448 12.83 24.90 -21.49
CA ALA A 448 12.75 24.55 -20.07
C ALA A 448 11.74 25.48 -19.37
N PRO A 449 10.73 24.95 -18.64
CA PRO A 449 9.78 25.79 -17.91
C PRO A 449 10.54 26.63 -16.86
N THR A 450 10.52 27.95 -17.04
CA THR A 450 11.18 28.92 -16.16
C THR A 450 10.29 29.37 -15.01
N ASP A 451 8.97 29.24 -15.15
CA ASP A 451 8.02 29.57 -14.09
C ASP A 451 8.04 28.49 -12.98
N PRO A 452 8.37 28.86 -11.71
CA PRO A 452 8.31 27.94 -10.59
C PRO A 452 6.94 27.27 -10.39
N GLU A 453 5.84 27.91 -10.77
CA GLU A 453 4.49 27.32 -10.65
C GLU A 453 4.26 26.21 -11.67
N GLU A 454 4.65 26.43 -12.91
CA GLU A 454 4.61 25.42 -13.99
C GLU A 454 5.46 24.20 -13.62
N VAL A 455 6.69 24.40 -13.13
CA VAL A 455 7.57 23.31 -12.67
C VAL A 455 6.91 22.51 -11.54
N ARG A 456 6.29 23.19 -10.56
CA ARG A 456 5.55 22.51 -9.48
C ARG A 456 4.36 21.72 -10.02
N ALA A 457 3.63 22.25 -11.01
CA ALA A 457 2.51 21.56 -11.64
C ALA A 457 2.95 20.29 -12.38
N LEU A 458 4.04 20.35 -13.15
CA LEU A 458 4.62 19.20 -13.84
C LEU A 458 5.11 18.12 -12.86
N ARG A 459 5.83 18.50 -11.81
CA ARG A 459 6.25 17.57 -10.73
C ARG A 459 5.06 16.88 -10.06
N ARG A 460 3.96 17.61 -9.82
CA ARG A 460 2.72 17.04 -9.26
C ARG A 460 2.07 16.06 -10.24
N LYS A 461 1.98 16.41 -11.52
CA LYS A 461 1.41 15.56 -12.57
C LYS A 461 2.20 14.26 -12.72
N ALA A 462 3.52 14.33 -12.77
CA ALA A 462 4.38 13.14 -12.83
C ALA A 462 4.16 12.23 -11.61
N LEU A 463 4.09 12.80 -10.41
CA LEU A 463 3.83 12.05 -9.18
C LEU A 463 2.42 11.41 -9.14
N GLN A 464 1.42 12.11 -9.68
CA GLN A 464 0.06 11.56 -9.82
C GLN A 464 0.06 10.36 -10.78
N LYS A 465 0.80 10.43 -11.89
CA LYS A 465 0.96 9.30 -12.82
C LYS A 465 1.61 8.10 -12.12
N VAL A 466 2.68 8.30 -11.35
CA VAL A 466 3.32 7.24 -10.56
C VAL A 466 2.33 6.52 -9.63
N ALA A 467 1.57 7.30 -8.86
CA ALA A 467 0.59 6.76 -7.93
C ALA A 467 -0.56 6.03 -8.64
N PHE A 468 -0.96 6.55 -9.80
CA PHE A 468 -2.00 5.97 -10.64
C PHE A 468 -1.58 4.62 -11.21
N GLU A 469 -0.39 4.51 -11.80
CA GLU A 469 0.15 3.23 -12.32
C GLU A 469 0.29 2.19 -11.21
N THR A 470 0.70 2.61 -10.01
CA THR A 470 0.72 1.71 -8.84
C THR A 470 -0.69 1.18 -8.53
N ALA A 471 -1.70 2.06 -8.50
CA ALA A 471 -3.08 1.68 -8.23
C ALA A 471 -3.65 0.71 -9.28
N VAL A 472 -3.33 0.95 -10.56
CA VAL A 472 -3.64 0.02 -11.66
C VAL A 472 -2.96 -1.33 -11.43
N GLY A 473 -1.67 -1.35 -11.09
CA GLY A 473 -0.94 -2.55 -10.74
C GLY A 473 -1.59 -3.37 -9.62
N ILE A 474 -2.11 -2.71 -8.57
CA ILE A 474 -2.85 -3.39 -7.51
C ILE A 474 -4.15 -4.00 -8.04
N ASN A 475 -4.94 -3.23 -8.80
CA ASN A 475 -6.22 -3.71 -9.34
C ASN A 475 -6.04 -4.89 -10.29
N CYS A 476 -5.05 -4.85 -11.19
CA CYS A 476 -4.72 -5.93 -12.13
C CYS A 476 -4.31 -7.23 -11.43
N ASN A 477 -3.83 -7.15 -10.18
CA ASN A 477 -3.44 -8.30 -9.37
C ASN A 477 -4.48 -8.67 -8.30
N THR A 478 -5.60 -7.96 -8.23
CA THR A 478 -6.64 -8.22 -7.22
C THR A 478 -7.56 -9.36 -7.66
N PRO A 479 -7.58 -10.49 -6.94
CA PRO A 479 -8.40 -11.63 -7.33
C PRO A 479 -9.89 -11.44 -7.06
N VAL A 480 -10.71 -11.99 -7.94
CA VAL A 480 -12.15 -12.18 -7.68
C VAL A 480 -12.32 -13.40 -6.77
N THR A 481 -12.91 -13.18 -5.59
CA THR A 481 -13.16 -14.23 -4.59
C THR A 481 -14.54 -14.84 -4.72
N VAL A 482 -14.76 -15.98 -4.06
CA VAL A 482 -16.07 -16.63 -4.05
C VAL A 482 -17.17 -15.76 -3.42
N ASN A 483 -16.85 -15.10 -2.31
CA ASN A 483 -17.80 -14.19 -1.66
C ASN A 483 -18.10 -12.96 -2.53
N CYS A 484 -17.12 -12.48 -3.30
CA CYS A 484 -17.35 -11.42 -4.29
C CYS A 484 -18.42 -11.82 -5.32
N LEU A 485 -18.35 -13.05 -5.87
CA LEU A 485 -19.31 -13.52 -6.87
C LEU A 485 -20.69 -13.79 -6.29
N VAL A 486 -20.76 -14.44 -5.11
CA VAL A 486 -22.04 -14.75 -4.47
C VAL A 486 -22.76 -13.47 -4.06
N THR A 487 -22.06 -12.49 -3.48
CA THR A 487 -22.71 -11.20 -3.14
C THR A 487 -23.02 -10.35 -4.36
N LEU A 488 -22.22 -10.42 -5.43
CA LEU A 488 -22.56 -9.82 -6.73
C LEU A 488 -23.87 -10.38 -7.31
N ALA A 489 -24.05 -11.70 -7.23
CA ALA A 489 -25.26 -12.37 -7.70
C ALA A 489 -26.47 -11.94 -6.89
N LEU A 490 -26.40 -12.06 -5.56
CA LEU A 490 -27.52 -11.76 -4.65
C LEU A 490 -27.89 -10.27 -4.61
N LEU A 491 -26.93 -9.35 -4.71
CA LEU A 491 -27.22 -7.90 -4.81
C LEU A 491 -27.79 -7.52 -6.17
N GLY A 492 -27.48 -8.27 -7.23
CA GLY A 492 -27.97 -8.01 -8.57
C GLY A 492 -29.42 -8.43 -8.82
N VAL A 493 -30.14 -8.87 -7.78
CA VAL A 493 -31.55 -9.29 -7.87
C VAL A 493 -32.40 -8.47 -6.90
N ARG A 494 -33.36 -7.72 -7.45
CA ARG A 494 -34.24 -6.85 -6.67
C ARG A 494 -35.41 -7.62 -6.06
N ASP A 495 -35.69 -7.37 -4.78
CA ASP A 495 -36.92 -7.79 -4.08
C ASP A 495 -37.25 -9.30 -4.23
N ARG A 496 -36.24 -10.14 -4.47
CA ARG A 496 -36.39 -11.60 -4.58
C ARG A 496 -35.29 -12.31 -3.83
N SER A 497 -35.59 -13.53 -3.44
CA SER A 497 -34.63 -14.51 -2.95
C SER A 497 -34.37 -15.53 -4.06
N LEU A 498 -33.16 -16.04 -4.14
CA LEU A 498 -32.75 -17.00 -5.17
C LEU A 498 -32.63 -18.40 -4.57
N THR A 499 -33.04 -19.41 -5.33
CA THR A 499 -32.73 -20.81 -5.01
C THR A 499 -31.25 -21.11 -5.27
N LEU A 500 -30.76 -22.26 -4.82
CA LEU A 500 -29.38 -22.66 -5.08
C LEU A 500 -29.07 -22.73 -6.58
N GLU A 501 -29.99 -23.29 -7.37
CA GLU A 501 -29.84 -23.40 -8.83
C GLU A 501 -29.87 -22.02 -9.51
N GLU A 502 -30.72 -21.12 -9.05
CA GLU A 502 -30.77 -19.75 -9.57
C GLU A 502 -29.48 -18.97 -9.25
N VAL A 503 -28.91 -19.11 -8.05
CA VAL A 503 -27.60 -18.52 -7.72
C VAL A 503 -26.52 -19.07 -8.66
N ARG A 504 -26.52 -20.38 -8.92
CA ARG A 504 -25.58 -21.02 -9.86
C ARG A 504 -25.76 -20.48 -11.28
N ALA A 505 -27.00 -20.32 -11.74
CA ALA A 505 -27.32 -19.80 -13.06
C ALA A 505 -26.84 -18.36 -13.26
N VAL A 506 -26.93 -17.52 -12.23
CA VAL A 506 -26.41 -16.13 -12.25
C VAL A 506 -24.88 -16.10 -12.28
N ILE A 507 -24.21 -16.97 -11.52
CA ILE A 507 -22.74 -16.97 -11.40
C ILE A 507 -22.05 -17.61 -12.63
N ALA A 508 -22.65 -18.63 -13.23
CA ALA A 508 -22.06 -19.38 -14.34
C ALA A 508 -21.56 -18.51 -15.53
N PRO A 509 -22.35 -17.57 -16.09
CA PRO A 509 -21.86 -16.71 -17.17
C PRO A 509 -20.73 -15.76 -16.72
N VAL A 510 -20.78 -15.27 -15.48
CA VAL A 510 -19.73 -14.42 -14.92
C VAL A 510 -18.41 -15.19 -14.80
N ARG A 511 -18.45 -16.46 -14.37
CA ARG A 511 -17.26 -17.32 -14.33
C ARG A 511 -16.65 -17.54 -15.70
N ARG A 512 -17.46 -17.88 -16.70
CA ARG A 512 -17.00 -18.02 -18.09
C ARG A 512 -16.31 -16.75 -18.60
N TYR A 513 -16.83 -15.58 -18.24
CA TYR A 513 -16.20 -14.29 -18.55
C TYR A 513 -14.85 -14.12 -17.84
N LEU A 514 -14.75 -14.44 -16.55
CA LEU A 514 -13.50 -14.35 -15.79
C LEU A 514 -12.42 -15.30 -16.31
N ASP A 515 -12.78 -16.55 -16.61
CA ASP A 515 -11.87 -17.57 -17.15
C ASP A 515 -11.32 -17.12 -18.51
N ARG A 516 -12.19 -16.67 -19.41
CA ARG A 516 -11.80 -16.20 -20.74
C ARG A 516 -10.90 -14.97 -20.67
N ARG A 517 -11.09 -14.10 -19.68
CA ARG A 517 -10.28 -12.90 -19.46
C ARG A 517 -8.97 -13.13 -18.72
N GLY A 518 -8.73 -14.34 -18.22
CA GLY A 518 -7.56 -14.64 -17.41
C GLY A 518 -7.52 -13.81 -16.12
N VAL A 519 -8.68 -13.44 -15.58
CA VAL A 519 -8.75 -12.64 -14.35
C VAL A 519 -8.21 -13.45 -13.18
N PRO A 520 -7.34 -12.88 -12.32
CA PRO A 520 -6.99 -13.44 -11.03
C PRO A 520 -8.20 -14.00 -10.23
N GLN A 521 -8.15 -15.26 -9.82
CA GLN A 521 -9.24 -15.90 -9.07
C GLN A 521 -8.76 -16.36 -7.70
N GLY A 522 -9.61 -16.22 -6.68
CA GLY A 522 -9.36 -16.67 -5.32
C GLY A 522 -10.43 -17.66 -4.88
N GLY A 523 -10.08 -18.95 -4.80
CA GLY A 523 -10.95 -19.98 -4.21
C GLY A 523 -12.17 -20.34 -5.04
N LEU A 524 -12.28 -19.89 -6.29
CA LEU A 524 -13.46 -20.12 -7.14
C LEU A 524 -13.70 -21.58 -7.51
N HIS A 525 -12.68 -22.44 -7.43
CA HIS A 525 -12.80 -23.89 -7.65
C HIS A 525 -13.82 -24.56 -6.72
N ILE A 526 -14.10 -23.98 -5.53
CA ILE A 526 -15.11 -24.50 -4.61
C ILE A 526 -16.51 -24.55 -5.24
N LEU A 527 -16.78 -23.68 -6.22
CA LEU A 527 -18.08 -23.62 -6.90
C LEU A 527 -18.30 -24.79 -7.88
N ASP A 528 -17.22 -25.48 -8.27
CA ASP A 528 -17.26 -26.69 -9.11
C ASP A 528 -17.45 -27.97 -8.29
N VAL A 529 -17.18 -27.91 -6.98
CA VAL A 529 -17.34 -29.04 -6.08
C VAL A 529 -18.81 -29.22 -5.75
N GLU A 530 -19.29 -30.47 -5.75
CA GLU A 530 -20.62 -30.83 -5.28
C GLU A 530 -20.82 -30.34 -3.83
N GLY A 531 -21.93 -29.63 -3.57
CA GLY A 531 -22.19 -28.96 -2.28
C GLY A 531 -21.37 -27.69 -2.00
N GLY A 532 -20.35 -27.35 -2.79
CA GLY A 532 -19.44 -26.25 -2.47
C GLY A 532 -20.09 -24.85 -2.49
N LEU A 533 -21.09 -24.61 -3.35
CA LEU A 533 -21.88 -23.37 -3.32
C LEU A 533 -22.77 -23.29 -2.06
N GLU A 534 -23.31 -24.43 -1.61
CA GLU A 534 -24.13 -24.51 -0.39
C GLU A 534 -23.28 -24.21 0.84
N ASP A 535 -22.05 -24.73 0.89
CA ASP A 535 -21.08 -24.43 1.96
C ASP A 535 -20.75 -22.93 2.03
N VAL A 536 -20.57 -22.28 0.88
CA VAL A 536 -20.32 -20.83 0.82
C VAL A 536 -21.53 -20.04 1.31
N LEU A 537 -22.74 -20.37 0.85
CA LEU A 537 -23.98 -19.73 1.28
C LEU A 537 -24.22 -19.94 2.78
N SER A 538 -24.00 -21.16 3.26
CA SER A 538 -24.07 -21.51 4.68
C SER A 538 -23.07 -20.69 5.51
N SER A 539 -21.82 -20.54 5.03
CA SER A 539 -20.82 -19.70 5.68
C SER A 539 -21.24 -18.23 5.74
N LEU A 540 -21.82 -17.70 4.66
CA LEU A 540 -22.35 -16.33 4.62
C LEU A 540 -23.57 -16.15 5.54
N THR A 541 -24.40 -17.18 5.69
CA THR A 541 -25.51 -17.19 6.67
C THR A 541 -25.02 -17.24 8.10
N HIS A 542 -24.01 -18.05 8.41
CA HIS A 542 -23.38 -18.06 9.75
C HIS A 542 -22.68 -16.74 10.07
N ALA A 543 -22.15 -16.05 9.05
CA ALA A 543 -21.60 -14.70 9.18
C ALA A 543 -22.68 -13.62 9.33
N GLY A 544 -23.95 -13.96 9.12
CA GLY A 544 -25.08 -13.05 9.16
C GLY A 544 -25.18 -12.11 7.97
N VAL A 545 -24.53 -12.41 6.84
CA VAL A 545 -24.56 -11.59 5.62
C VAL A 545 -25.72 -11.98 4.70
N VAL A 546 -26.08 -13.27 4.71
CA VAL A 546 -27.13 -13.86 3.86
C VAL A 546 -28.19 -14.49 4.75
N THR A 547 -29.46 -14.18 4.52
CA THR A 547 -30.60 -14.89 5.11
C THR A 547 -30.91 -16.13 4.28
N THR A 548 -31.19 -17.25 4.94
CA THR A 548 -31.71 -18.46 4.31
C THR A 548 -33.12 -18.74 4.83
N TYR A 549 -34.09 -18.89 3.93
CA TYR A 549 -35.42 -19.41 4.24
C TYR A 549 -35.56 -20.83 3.68
N ALA A 550 -35.68 -21.82 4.56
CA ALA A 550 -35.73 -23.25 4.21
C ALA A 550 -37.09 -23.91 4.55
N GLY A 551 -38.15 -23.12 4.78
CA GLY A 551 -39.47 -23.63 5.14
C GLY A 551 -40.36 -23.99 3.94
N GLY A 552 -39.91 -23.71 2.71
CA GLY A 552 -40.61 -24.01 1.46
C GLY A 552 -40.18 -25.34 0.83
N GLU A 553 -40.47 -25.51 -0.47
CA GLU A 553 -40.07 -26.69 -1.25
C GLU A 553 -38.54 -26.82 -1.37
N GLU A 554 -37.85 -25.68 -1.51
CA GLU A 554 -36.39 -25.60 -1.54
C GLU A 554 -35.90 -24.35 -0.79
N PRO A 555 -34.65 -24.35 -0.27
CA PRO A 555 -34.07 -23.18 0.37
C PRO A 555 -33.89 -22.02 -0.59
N VAL A 556 -34.21 -20.81 -0.12
CA VAL A 556 -33.96 -19.55 -0.84
C VAL A 556 -33.06 -18.63 -0.03
N TYR A 557 -32.23 -17.88 -0.75
CA TYR A 557 -31.15 -17.06 -0.22
C TYR A 557 -31.33 -15.60 -0.65
N SER A 558 -31.12 -14.68 0.29
CA SER A 558 -31.10 -13.24 0.01
C SER A 558 -30.09 -12.54 0.91
N ILE A 559 -29.69 -11.32 0.55
CA ILE A 559 -28.88 -10.50 1.46
C ILE A 559 -29.68 -10.18 2.72
N GLU A 560 -29.05 -10.34 3.88
CA GLU A 560 -29.68 -10.04 5.17
C GLU A 560 -30.05 -8.55 5.25
N PRO A 561 -31.28 -8.20 5.69
CA PRO A 561 -31.67 -6.82 5.91
C PRO A 561 -30.64 -6.05 6.77
N GLY A 562 -30.20 -4.90 6.27
CA GLY A 562 -29.15 -4.09 6.91
C GLY A 562 -27.71 -4.51 6.61
N GLN A 563 -27.47 -5.65 5.94
CA GLN A 563 -26.12 -6.13 5.59
C GLN A 563 -25.72 -5.83 4.14
N HIS A 564 -26.49 -5.01 3.43
CA HIS A 564 -26.26 -4.72 2.01
C HIS A 564 -24.93 -4.00 1.77
N LEU A 565 -24.51 -3.11 2.66
CA LEU A 565 -23.18 -2.48 2.59
C LEU A 565 -22.05 -3.47 2.87
N VAL A 566 -22.28 -4.48 3.72
CA VAL A 566 -21.32 -5.57 3.96
C VAL A 566 -21.20 -6.47 2.73
N ALA A 567 -22.33 -6.86 2.14
CA ALA A 567 -22.36 -7.61 0.89
C ALA A 567 -21.70 -6.81 -0.27
N ALA A 568 -21.98 -5.51 -0.34
CA ALA A 568 -21.39 -4.61 -1.33
C ALA A 568 -19.88 -4.47 -1.12
N PHE A 569 -19.38 -4.48 0.12
CA PHE A 569 -17.95 -4.50 0.40
C PHE A 569 -17.26 -5.72 -0.24
N TYR A 570 -17.85 -6.92 -0.11
CA TYR A 570 -17.32 -8.14 -0.74
C TYR A 570 -17.42 -8.07 -2.27
N ARG A 571 -18.56 -7.65 -2.81
CA ARG A 571 -18.75 -7.44 -4.27
C ARG A 571 -17.72 -6.47 -4.84
N ASN A 572 -17.49 -5.38 -4.12
CA ASN A 572 -16.62 -4.30 -4.55
C ASN A 572 -15.13 -4.66 -4.51
N SER A 573 -14.75 -5.77 -3.87
CA SER A 573 -13.36 -6.27 -3.88
C SER A 573 -12.86 -6.62 -5.28
N GLY A 574 -13.75 -7.08 -6.18
CA GLY A 574 -13.43 -7.42 -7.57
C GLY A 574 -14.21 -6.65 -8.62
N VAL A 575 -15.02 -5.65 -8.23
CA VAL A 575 -15.96 -4.97 -9.14
C VAL A 575 -15.28 -4.23 -10.30
N HIS A 576 -14.03 -3.78 -10.11
CA HIS A 576 -13.25 -3.06 -11.13
C HIS A 576 -13.04 -3.88 -12.40
N TRP A 577 -13.01 -5.21 -12.32
CA TRP A 577 -12.90 -6.11 -13.48
C TRP A 577 -14.11 -6.07 -14.43
N PHE A 578 -15.24 -5.55 -13.95
CA PHE A 578 -16.49 -5.51 -14.71
C PHE A 578 -16.85 -4.08 -15.16
N VAL A 579 -16.10 -3.05 -14.74
CA VAL A 579 -16.45 -1.65 -15.02
C VAL A 579 -16.45 -1.36 -16.52
N ASN A 580 -15.42 -1.80 -17.26
CA ASN A 580 -15.33 -1.58 -18.71
C ASN A 580 -16.47 -2.27 -19.46
N ARG A 581 -16.77 -3.53 -19.10
CA ARG A 581 -17.93 -4.27 -19.59
C ARG A 581 -19.23 -3.49 -19.36
N SER A 582 -19.42 -2.98 -18.14
CA SER A 582 -20.62 -2.22 -17.76
C SER A 582 -20.74 -0.87 -18.46
N ILE A 583 -19.63 -0.16 -18.70
CA ILE A 583 -19.61 1.08 -19.48
C ILE A 583 -20.03 0.78 -20.92
N MET A 584 -19.45 -0.26 -21.52
CA MET A 584 -19.75 -0.69 -22.88
C MET A 584 -21.24 -1.06 -23.03
N GLU A 585 -21.81 -1.81 -22.10
CA GLU A 585 -23.24 -2.14 -22.07
C GLU A 585 -24.13 -0.88 -22.09
N LEU A 586 -23.85 0.07 -21.20
CA LEU A 586 -24.66 1.29 -21.09
C LEU A 586 -24.47 2.24 -22.28
N ALA A 587 -23.30 2.22 -22.91
CA ALA A 587 -23.01 2.96 -24.13
C ALA A 587 -23.78 2.39 -25.34
N ILE A 588 -23.82 1.05 -25.48
CA ILE A 588 -24.62 0.38 -26.53
C ILE A 588 -26.11 0.68 -26.34
N LEU A 589 -26.62 0.55 -25.12
CA LEU A 589 -28.03 0.87 -24.82
C LEU A 589 -28.36 2.35 -25.11
N TYR A 590 -27.41 3.25 -24.86
CA TYR A 590 -27.60 4.66 -25.18
C TYR A 590 -27.67 4.92 -26.68
N ALA A 591 -26.72 4.38 -27.44
CA ALA A 591 -26.68 4.52 -28.89
C ALA A 591 -27.89 3.84 -29.55
N HIS A 592 -28.39 2.74 -28.99
CA HIS A 592 -29.62 2.12 -29.48
C HIS A 592 -30.84 3.06 -29.32
N ALA A 593 -30.96 3.71 -28.16
CA ALA A 593 -32.04 4.68 -27.90
C ALA A 593 -31.85 6.02 -28.63
N ASN A 594 -30.60 6.41 -28.93
CA ASN A 594 -30.22 7.68 -29.55
C ASN A 594 -29.27 7.43 -30.73
N PRO A 595 -29.73 6.80 -31.83
CA PRO A 595 -28.83 6.32 -32.87
C PRO A 595 -28.00 7.40 -33.57
N GLY A 596 -28.49 8.65 -33.61
CA GLY A 596 -27.85 9.72 -34.37
C GLY A 596 -27.59 9.32 -35.83
N ASP A 597 -26.61 9.98 -36.47
CA ASP A 597 -26.13 9.61 -37.81
C ASP A 597 -25.07 8.49 -37.78
N ASP A 598 -24.37 8.35 -36.65
CA ASP A 598 -23.31 7.35 -36.42
C ASP A 598 -23.46 6.75 -35.02
N PRO A 599 -24.16 5.60 -34.88
CA PRO A 599 -24.38 4.95 -33.59
C PRO A 599 -23.10 4.56 -32.86
N ALA A 600 -22.03 4.26 -33.58
CA ALA A 600 -20.77 3.87 -32.98
C ALA A 600 -20.05 5.08 -32.36
N ARG A 601 -20.05 6.22 -33.06
CA ARG A 601 -19.55 7.48 -32.49
C ARG A 601 -20.37 7.88 -31.25
N VAL A 602 -21.70 7.76 -31.30
CA VAL A 602 -22.57 8.05 -30.15
C VAL A 602 -22.25 7.14 -28.97
N ALA A 603 -22.09 5.84 -29.18
CA ALA A 603 -21.70 4.90 -28.14
C ALA A 603 -20.32 5.29 -27.54
N TRP A 604 -19.38 5.73 -28.38
CA TRP A 604 -18.04 6.10 -27.94
C TRP A 604 -18.02 7.39 -27.12
N GLU A 605 -18.80 8.40 -27.52
CA GLU A 605 -19.00 9.63 -26.75
C GLU A 605 -19.63 9.33 -25.39
N GLU A 606 -20.63 8.44 -25.35
CA GLU A 606 -21.24 8.05 -24.09
C GLU A 606 -20.31 7.23 -23.20
N ALA A 607 -19.49 6.33 -23.76
CA ALA A 607 -18.48 5.60 -23.00
C ALA A 607 -17.48 6.55 -22.32
N LYS A 608 -17.08 7.63 -23.01
CA LYS A 608 -16.23 8.69 -22.44
C LYS A 608 -16.97 9.47 -21.35
N ASN A 609 -18.25 9.81 -21.55
CA ASN A 609 -19.06 10.47 -20.53
C ASN A 609 -19.19 9.61 -19.26
N LEU A 610 -19.50 8.32 -19.40
CA LEU A 610 -19.59 7.38 -18.29
C LEU A 610 -18.26 7.22 -17.55
N ARG A 611 -17.13 7.15 -18.28
CA ARG A 611 -15.79 7.17 -17.67
C ARG A 611 -15.58 8.43 -16.83
N ASP A 612 -15.99 9.59 -17.33
CA ASP A 612 -15.84 10.86 -16.62
C ASP A 612 -16.76 10.97 -15.40
N LEU A 613 -17.97 10.39 -15.44
CA LEU A 613 -18.86 10.24 -14.28
C LEU A 613 -18.29 9.30 -13.20
N LEU A 614 -17.47 8.34 -13.59
CA LEU A 614 -16.94 7.30 -12.70
C LEU A 614 -15.52 7.57 -12.20
N LYS A 615 -14.85 8.63 -12.64
CA LYS A 615 -13.42 8.89 -12.35
C LYS A 615 -13.07 9.12 -10.88
N PHE A 616 -14.04 9.47 -10.05
CA PHE A 616 -13.87 9.58 -8.59
C PHE A 616 -14.14 8.25 -7.86
N GLU A 617 -14.71 7.28 -8.57
CA GLU A 617 -15.06 5.96 -8.03
C GLU A 617 -14.05 4.88 -8.45
N PHE A 618 -13.48 4.99 -9.65
CA PHE A 618 -12.61 3.99 -10.26
C PHE A 618 -11.38 4.60 -10.90
N PHE A 619 -10.31 3.80 -10.98
CA PHE A 619 -9.08 4.16 -11.68
C PHE A 619 -9.19 3.73 -13.15
N PHE A 620 -9.11 4.69 -14.06
CA PHE A 620 -9.13 4.45 -15.51
C PHE A 620 -7.80 4.82 -16.13
N PRO A 621 -7.24 3.99 -17.02
CA PRO A 621 -6.00 4.32 -17.71
C PRO A 621 -6.18 5.58 -18.57
N ASP A 622 -5.10 6.00 -19.23
CA ASP A 622 -5.17 7.08 -20.21
C ASP A 622 -6.21 6.79 -21.30
N ARG A 623 -6.56 7.83 -22.06
CA ARG A 623 -7.68 7.76 -23.02
C ARG A 623 -7.45 6.71 -24.10
N ASP A 624 -6.23 6.55 -24.59
CA ASP A 624 -5.91 5.65 -25.70
C ASP A 624 -5.93 4.19 -25.21
N THR A 625 -5.34 3.94 -24.05
CA THR A 625 -5.41 2.62 -23.39
C THR A 625 -6.85 2.25 -23.03
N PHE A 626 -7.65 3.20 -22.54
CA PHE A 626 -9.06 2.97 -22.24
C PHE A 626 -9.85 2.61 -23.52
N GLU A 627 -9.60 3.32 -24.62
CA GLU A 627 -10.21 3.00 -25.92
C GLU A 627 -9.85 1.61 -26.39
N ALA A 628 -8.57 1.25 -26.35
CA ALA A 628 -8.11 -0.09 -26.70
C ALA A 628 -8.77 -1.16 -25.82
N GLN A 629 -8.94 -0.89 -24.52
CA GLN A 629 -9.61 -1.82 -23.60
C GLN A 629 -11.10 -1.99 -23.95
N ILE A 630 -11.85 -0.92 -24.23
CA ILE A 630 -13.27 -1.02 -24.60
C ILE A 630 -13.44 -1.71 -25.96
N ARG A 631 -12.57 -1.44 -26.94
CA ARG A 631 -12.55 -2.18 -28.22
C ARG A 631 -12.25 -3.66 -28.00
N GLY A 632 -11.31 -3.97 -27.11
CA GLY A 632 -11.04 -5.33 -26.67
C GLY A 632 -12.27 -6.01 -26.07
N GLU A 633 -12.99 -5.34 -25.15
CA GLU A 633 -14.26 -5.85 -24.61
C GLU A 633 -15.27 -6.17 -25.72
N LEU A 634 -15.47 -5.28 -26.68
CA LEU A 634 -16.38 -5.49 -27.80
C LEU A 634 -15.99 -6.72 -28.62
N ALA A 635 -14.72 -6.83 -28.99
CA ALA A 635 -14.19 -7.97 -29.76
C ALA A 635 -14.34 -9.31 -29.03
N TRP A 636 -14.26 -9.31 -27.69
CA TRP A 636 -14.46 -10.52 -26.88
C TRP A 636 -15.91 -10.99 -26.84
N LEU A 637 -16.85 -10.05 -26.91
CA LEU A 637 -18.26 -10.32 -26.68
C LEU A 637 -19.01 -10.65 -27.95
N VAL A 638 -18.63 -10.01 -29.05
CA VAL A 638 -19.21 -10.31 -30.35
C VAL A 638 -18.09 -10.43 -31.38
N PRO A 639 -17.36 -11.58 -31.41
CA PRO A 639 -16.20 -11.79 -32.28
C PRO A 639 -16.51 -11.62 -33.77
N SER A 640 -17.78 -11.78 -34.17
CA SER A 640 -18.25 -11.63 -35.54
C SER A 640 -18.21 -10.19 -36.07
N TRP A 641 -17.98 -9.18 -35.22
CA TRP A 641 -17.92 -7.78 -35.66
C TRP A 641 -16.58 -7.38 -36.27
N GLY A 642 -15.48 -8.11 -36.00
CA GLY A 642 -14.16 -7.77 -36.58
C GLY A 642 -13.79 -6.30 -36.38
N ASP A 643 -13.33 -5.63 -37.44
CA ASP A 643 -13.08 -4.18 -37.47
C ASP A 643 -14.31 -3.33 -37.88
N ALA A 644 -15.40 -3.98 -38.31
CA ALA A 644 -16.61 -3.30 -38.76
C ALA A 644 -17.55 -3.04 -37.58
N LEU A 645 -17.95 -1.78 -37.39
CA LEU A 645 -18.88 -1.43 -36.32
C LEU A 645 -20.29 -1.94 -36.67
N PRO A 646 -20.97 -2.67 -35.75
CA PRO A 646 -22.28 -3.24 -36.02
C PRO A 646 -23.35 -2.15 -36.16
N THR A 647 -24.47 -2.51 -36.79
CA THR A 647 -25.69 -1.71 -36.67
C THR A 647 -26.19 -1.71 -35.22
N LYS A 648 -27.03 -0.73 -34.85
CA LYS A 648 -27.57 -0.61 -33.49
C LYS A 648 -28.38 -1.84 -33.03
N ASP A 649 -29.01 -2.57 -33.95
CA ASP A 649 -29.86 -3.72 -33.65
C ASP A 649 -29.03 -5.00 -33.53
N GLU A 650 -28.03 -5.17 -34.39
CA GLU A 650 -26.99 -6.19 -34.22
C GLU A 650 -26.26 -6.00 -32.90
N ALA A 651 -25.95 -4.74 -32.53
CA ALA A 651 -25.26 -4.40 -31.29
C ALA A 651 -26.04 -4.85 -30.04
N LEU A 652 -27.33 -4.55 -29.99
CA LEU A 652 -28.20 -4.97 -28.90
C LEU A 652 -28.40 -6.49 -28.87
N THR A 653 -28.60 -7.10 -30.04
CA THR A 653 -28.80 -8.55 -30.14
C THR A 653 -27.58 -9.31 -29.64
N GLY A 654 -26.40 -8.97 -30.14
CA GLY A 654 -25.14 -9.58 -29.69
C GLY A 654 -24.91 -9.38 -28.20
N LEU A 655 -25.30 -8.23 -27.64
CA LEU A 655 -25.19 -8.00 -26.20
C LEU A 655 -26.13 -8.92 -25.39
N VAL A 656 -27.39 -9.08 -25.81
CA VAL A 656 -28.36 -9.98 -25.16
C VAL A 656 -27.91 -11.44 -25.27
N GLU A 657 -27.35 -11.84 -26.42
CA GLU A 657 -26.81 -13.19 -26.66
C GLU A 657 -25.63 -13.56 -25.75
N THR A 658 -24.92 -12.57 -25.19
CA THR A 658 -23.89 -12.86 -24.16
C THR A 658 -24.48 -13.54 -22.90
N GLY A 659 -25.79 -13.42 -22.69
CA GLY A 659 -26.55 -14.14 -21.67
C GLY A 659 -26.58 -13.49 -20.29
N PHE A 660 -25.90 -12.35 -20.09
CA PHE A 660 -25.95 -11.59 -18.84
C PHE A 660 -25.54 -10.13 -19.01
N PHE A 661 -26.02 -9.27 -18.10
CA PHE A 661 -25.62 -7.87 -18.01
C PHE A 661 -24.92 -7.59 -16.68
N MET A 662 -23.85 -6.80 -16.73
CA MET A 662 -23.07 -6.42 -15.55
C MET A 662 -23.37 -5.03 -15.02
N SER A 663 -23.83 -4.12 -15.86
CA SER A 663 -24.05 -2.71 -15.54
C SER A 663 -24.93 -2.49 -14.31
N HIS A 664 -26.03 -3.23 -14.19
CA HIS A 664 -26.92 -3.14 -13.02
C HIS A 664 -26.33 -3.75 -11.75
N ARG A 665 -25.44 -4.75 -11.85
CA ARG A 665 -24.79 -5.40 -10.70
C ARG A 665 -23.61 -4.60 -10.18
N THR A 666 -22.94 -3.84 -11.05
CA THR A 666 -21.66 -3.18 -10.74
C THR A 666 -21.80 -1.67 -10.55
N LEU A 667 -22.53 -0.97 -11.41
CA LEU A 667 -22.51 0.50 -11.46
C LEU A 667 -23.71 1.16 -10.77
N ARG A 668 -24.81 0.43 -10.61
CA ARG A 668 -26.08 0.96 -10.09
C ARG A 668 -25.94 1.72 -8.77
N SER A 669 -25.27 1.14 -7.78
CA SER A 669 -25.12 1.78 -6.46
C SER A 669 -24.37 3.12 -6.52
N PHE A 670 -23.47 3.28 -7.50
CA PHE A 670 -22.70 4.51 -7.70
C PHE A 670 -23.58 5.58 -8.35
N PHE A 671 -24.32 5.24 -9.40
CA PHE A 671 -25.22 6.18 -10.07
C PHE A 671 -26.42 6.58 -9.21
N ASP A 672 -26.99 5.64 -8.43
CA ASP A 672 -28.01 5.94 -7.43
C ASP A 672 -27.49 6.95 -6.40
N ALA A 673 -26.27 6.76 -5.90
CA ALA A 673 -25.67 7.70 -4.94
C ALA A 673 -25.40 9.08 -5.56
N GLN A 674 -24.93 9.11 -6.81
CA GLN A 674 -24.76 10.35 -7.57
C GLN A 674 -26.10 11.07 -7.79
N LEU A 675 -27.17 10.34 -8.10
CA LEU A 675 -28.51 10.89 -8.29
C LEU A 675 -29.02 11.58 -7.03
N VAL A 676 -28.84 10.97 -5.85
CA VAL A 676 -29.21 11.62 -4.56
C VAL A 676 -28.50 12.97 -4.42
N VAL A 677 -27.18 13.01 -4.62
CA VAL A 677 -26.39 14.25 -4.52
C VAL A 677 -26.85 15.29 -5.55
N ALA A 678 -27.08 14.88 -6.79
CA ALA A 678 -27.51 15.76 -7.87
C ALA A 678 -28.88 16.40 -7.60
N GLU A 679 -29.86 15.61 -7.14
CA GLU A 679 -31.18 16.13 -6.76
C GLU A 679 -31.09 17.09 -5.56
N ARG A 680 -30.25 16.77 -4.56
CA ARG A 680 -30.04 17.68 -3.42
C ARG A 680 -29.38 18.99 -3.84
N LEU A 681 -28.45 18.96 -4.78
CA LEU A 681 -27.85 20.19 -5.32
C LEU A 681 -28.86 20.99 -6.12
N ALA A 682 -29.67 20.35 -6.97
CA ALA A 682 -30.64 21.01 -7.84
C ALA A 682 -31.70 21.83 -7.08
N VAL A 683 -32.17 21.32 -5.94
CA VAL A 683 -33.15 22.04 -5.09
C VAL A 683 -32.52 23.10 -4.19
N ARG A 684 -31.19 23.10 -4.02
CA ARG A 684 -30.49 24.03 -3.15
C ARG A 684 -30.14 25.32 -3.87
N ASP A 685 -30.16 26.42 -3.14
CA ASP A 685 -29.66 27.70 -3.64
C ASP A 685 -28.15 27.63 -3.96
N PRO A 686 -27.72 27.94 -5.20
CA PRO A 686 -26.30 27.99 -5.58
C PRO A 686 -25.46 29.01 -4.80
N GLU A 687 -26.07 30.05 -4.24
CA GLU A 687 -25.34 31.12 -3.54
C GLU A 687 -24.88 30.72 -2.14
N LEU A 688 -25.58 29.75 -1.54
CA LEU A 688 -25.30 29.24 -0.20
C LEU A 688 -24.09 28.32 -0.20
N GLU A 689 -23.21 28.52 0.79
CA GLU A 689 -22.10 27.62 1.03
C GLU A 689 -22.62 26.24 1.46
N ILE A 690 -21.94 25.21 0.95
CA ILE A 690 -22.24 23.83 1.29
C ILE A 690 -21.27 23.36 2.37
N ASP A 691 -21.74 23.33 3.61
CA ASP A 691 -21.06 22.57 4.65
C ASP A 691 -21.04 21.09 4.26
N ARG A 692 -19.84 20.57 4.01
CA ARG A 692 -19.66 19.21 3.50
C ARG A 692 -20.23 18.16 4.44
N ALA A 693 -20.06 18.30 5.76
CA ALA A 693 -20.50 17.29 6.71
C ALA A 693 -22.02 17.27 6.85
N ALA A 694 -22.64 18.44 6.98
CA ALA A 694 -24.09 18.60 7.05
C ALA A 694 -24.76 18.13 5.76
N PHE A 695 -24.21 18.49 4.60
CA PHE A 695 -24.76 18.07 3.30
C PHE A 695 -24.70 16.56 3.09
N LEU A 696 -23.61 15.89 3.50
CA LEU A 696 -23.53 14.44 3.42
C LEU A 696 -24.51 13.75 4.37
N ALA A 697 -24.71 14.29 5.58
CA ALA A 697 -25.72 13.78 6.51
C ALA A 697 -27.15 13.94 5.95
N GLU A 698 -27.44 15.08 5.30
CA GLU A 698 -28.68 15.32 4.59
C GLU A 698 -28.88 14.31 3.45
N CYS A 699 -27.84 14.03 2.64
CA CYS A 699 -27.90 13.02 1.59
C CYS A 699 -28.18 11.61 2.13
N VAL A 700 -27.64 11.25 3.30
CA VAL A 700 -27.97 9.97 3.95
C VAL A 700 -29.45 9.91 4.35
N ALA A 701 -29.99 10.98 4.93
CA ALA A 701 -31.40 11.04 5.31
C ALA A 701 -32.33 10.96 4.08
N VAL A 702 -32.05 11.75 3.03
CA VAL A 702 -32.85 11.75 1.81
C VAL A 702 -32.68 10.46 1.01
N GLY A 703 -31.46 9.92 0.92
CA GLY A 703 -31.21 8.61 0.31
C GLY A 703 -32.02 7.51 0.97
N ARG A 704 -32.12 7.51 2.31
CA ARG A 704 -33.00 6.58 3.04
C ARG A 704 -34.48 6.78 2.70
N GLN A 705 -34.94 8.03 2.57
CA GLN A 705 -36.31 8.31 2.12
C GLN A 705 -36.55 7.79 0.69
N MET A 706 -35.63 8.06 -0.25
CA MET A 706 -35.73 7.61 -1.64
C MET A 706 -35.74 6.08 -1.74
N LEU A 707 -34.94 5.40 -0.90
CA LEU A 707 -34.97 3.94 -0.78
C LEU A 707 -36.34 3.43 -0.31
N LEU A 708 -36.92 4.02 0.75
CA LEU A 708 -38.25 3.66 1.25
C LEU A 708 -39.36 3.91 0.21
N GLN A 709 -39.18 4.91 -0.64
CA GLN A 709 -40.06 5.21 -1.78
C GLN A 709 -39.78 4.36 -3.02
N ARG A 710 -38.85 3.39 -2.96
CA ARG A 710 -38.39 2.56 -4.09
C ARG A 710 -37.80 3.33 -5.27
N ARG A 711 -37.39 4.57 -5.05
CA ARG A 711 -36.69 5.42 -6.04
C ARG A 711 -35.22 5.02 -6.19
N LEU A 712 -34.62 4.46 -5.13
CA LEU A 712 -33.33 3.77 -5.20
C LEU A 712 -33.56 2.26 -5.27
N TYR A 713 -32.61 1.56 -5.85
CA TYR A 713 -32.72 0.11 -6.02
C TYR A 713 -32.48 -0.67 -4.74
N GLY A 714 -31.38 -0.35 -4.05
CA GLY A 714 -30.89 -1.13 -2.93
C GLY A 714 -30.30 -0.27 -1.81
N PRO A 715 -30.32 -0.74 -0.55
CA PRO A 715 -29.73 -0.04 0.58
C PRO A 715 -28.23 0.28 0.42
N GLU A 716 -27.50 -0.46 -0.41
CA GLU A 716 -26.07 -0.23 -0.68
C GLU A 716 -25.78 1.08 -1.42
N SER A 717 -26.78 1.70 -2.04
CA SER A 717 -26.69 3.04 -2.64
C SER A 717 -26.64 4.16 -1.58
N VAL A 718 -27.09 3.89 -0.35
CA VAL A 718 -27.13 4.88 0.74
C VAL A 718 -25.85 4.78 1.57
N SER A 719 -24.79 5.44 1.10
CA SER A 719 -23.46 5.40 1.72
C SER A 719 -22.79 6.77 1.72
N SER A 720 -22.35 7.22 2.90
CA SER A 720 -21.65 8.50 3.05
C SER A 720 -20.36 8.61 2.22
N GLU A 721 -19.66 7.50 1.99
CA GLU A 721 -18.44 7.48 1.15
C GLU A 721 -18.78 7.60 -0.35
N LEU A 722 -19.90 7.02 -0.81
CA LEU A 722 -20.37 7.20 -2.18
C LEU A 722 -20.87 8.63 -2.41
N PHE A 723 -21.63 9.18 -1.46
CA PHE A 723 -22.07 10.59 -1.53
C PHE A 723 -20.89 11.57 -1.50
N ALA A 724 -19.83 11.27 -0.72
CA ALA A 724 -18.63 12.10 -0.70
C ALA A 724 -17.93 12.14 -2.06
N SER A 725 -17.82 10.98 -2.72
CA SER A 725 -17.22 10.84 -4.05
C SER A 725 -18.07 11.50 -5.13
N ALA A 726 -19.40 11.36 -5.06
CA ALA A 726 -20.35 12.06 -5.92
C ALA A 726 -20.30 13.59 -5.75
N LEU A 727 -20.10 14.09 -4.52
CA LEU A 727 -19.91 15.51 -4.27
C LEU A 727 -18.57 16.02 -4.83
N ASP A 728 -17.52 15.21 -4.78
CA ASP A 728 -16.23 15.54 -5.40
C ASP A 728 -16.34 15.58 -6.95
N LEU A 729 -17.14 14.68 -7.55
CA LEU A 729 -17.52 14.76 -8.97
C LEU A 729 -18.29 16.06 -9.29
N ALA A 730 -19.29 16.39 -8.47
CA ALA A 730 -20.08 17.62 -8.64
C ALA A 730 -19.20 18.87 -8.55
N ARG A 731 -18.23 18.91 -7.62
CA ARG A 731 -17.22 19.98 -7.54
C ARG A 731 -16.43 20.08 -8.84
N ASN A 732 -15.96 18.95 -9.36
CA ASN A 732 -15.15 18.94 -10.56
C ASN A 732 -15.92 19.39 -11.82
N ARG A 733 -17.25 19.23 -11.83
CA ARG A 733 -18.14 19.75 -12.88
C ARG A 733 -18.59 21.21 -12.63
N GLY A 734 -18.01 21.90 -11.65
CA GLY A 734 -18.33 23.30 -11.32
C GLY A 734 -19.71 23.50 -10.69
N LEU A 735 -20.36 22.44 -10.20
CA LEU A 735 -21.71 22.53 -9.63
C LEU A 735 -21.75 23.18 -8.23
N LEU A 736 -20.57 23.46 -7.67
CA LEU A 736 -20.39 24.11 -6.37
C LEU A 736 -19.79 25.52 -6.51
N ASP A 737 -19.57 25.99 -7.74
CA ASP A 737 -18.85 27.23 -8.00
C ASP A 737 -19.74 28.44 -7.70
N ARG A 738 -19.35 29.22 -6.68
CA ARG A 738 -20.08 30.42 -6.23
C ARG A 738 -19.67 31.69 -6.97
N ASN A 739 -18.56 31.64 -7.71
CA ASN A 739 -18.03 32.77 -8.47
C ASN A 739 -18.71 32.92 -9.84
N GLU A 740 -19.46 31.91 -10.27
CA GLU A 740 -20.22 31.91 -11.51
C GLU A 740 -21.66 32.35 -11.27
N ASN A 741 -22.35 32.77 -12.34
CA ASN A 741 -23.74 33.19 -12.27
C ASN A 741 -24.64 32.08 -11.69
N SER A 742 -25.39 32.39 -10.63
CA SER A 742 -26.24 31.43 -9.91
C SER A 742 -27.32 30.79 -10.79
N ALA A 743 -27.81 31.47 -11.82
CA ALA A 743 -28.74 30.91 -12.80
C ALA A 743 -28.09 29.79 -13.65
N ILE A 744 -26.84 30.01 -14.10
CA ILE A 744 -26.08 29.01 -14.87
C ILE A 744 -25.78 27.78 -14.01
N VAL A 745 -25.37 27.99 -12.76
CA VAL A 745 -25.09 26.88 -11.83
C VAL A 745 -26.38 26.09 -11.54
N ARG A 746 -27.53 26.76 -11.39
CA ARG A 746 -28.83 26.10 -11.21
C ARG A 746 -29.23 25.25 -12.41
N GLU A 747 -29.05 25.78 -13.62
CA GLU A 747 -29.29 25.05 -14.86
C GLU A 747 -28.41 23.81 -14.96
N ARG A 748 -27.09 23.94 -14.71
CA ARG A 748 -26.15 22.81 -14.72
C ARG A 748 -26.50 21.76 -13.66
N ARG A 749 -26.91 22.16 -12.45
CA ARG A 749 -27.35 21.23 -11.40
C ARG A 749 -28.60 20.45 -11.82
N THR A 750 -29.56 21.12 -12.47
CA THR A 750 -30.79 20.50 -12.97
C THR A 750 -30.51 19.55 -14.13
N ALA A 751 -29.63 19.95 -15.06
CA ALA A 751 -29.19 19.11 -16.17
C ALA A 751 -28.46 17.86 -15.65
N PHE A 752 -27.60 17.99 -14.64
CA PHE A 752 -26.90 16.88 -14.02
C PHE A 752 -27.84 15.87 -13.33
N ALA A 753 -28.86 16.36 -12.60
CA ALA A 753 -29.88 15.49 -12.02
C ALA A 753 -30.69 14.76 -13.10
N THR A 754 -30.99 15.42 -14.21
CA THR A 754 -31.71 14.83 -15.35
C THR A 754 -30.88 13.75 -16.05
N GLU A 755 -29.59 14.02 -16.29
CA GLU A 755 -28.63 13.06 -16.84
C GLU A 755 -28.58 11.78 -16.00
N LEU A 756 -28.43 11.91 -14.68
CA LEU A 756 -28.35 10.78 -13.77
C LEU A 756 -29.67 10.01 -13.64
N SER A 757 -30.81 10.69 -13.73
CA SER A 757 -32.13 10.04 -13.76
C SER A 757 -32.29 9.19 -15.03
N ALA A 758 -31.92 9.72 -16.20
CA ALA A 758 -31.93 8.98 -17.45
C ALA A 758 -30.97 7.78 -17.41
N LEU A 759 -29.80 7.95 -16.80
CA LEU A 759 -28.84 6.86 -16.61
C LEU A 759 -29.38 5.76 -15.69
N ALA A 760 -30.03 6.12 -14.59
CA ALA A 760 -30.68 5.15 -13.69
C ALA A 760 -31.77 4.32 -14.40
N GLN A 761 -32.55 4.96 -15.29
CA GLN A 761 -33.52 4.26 -16.14
C GLN A 761 -32.84 3.30 -17.12
N ARG A 762 -31.71 3.71 -17.71
CA ARG A 762 -30.94 2.84 -18.62
C ARG A 762 -30.35 1.62 -17.90
N VAL A 763 -29.90 1.79 -16.66
CA VAL A 763 -29.45 0.67 -15.81
C VAL A 763 -30.62 -0.27 -15.50
N ALA A 764 -31.84 0.26 -15.29
CA ALA A 764 -33.05 -0.57 -15.13
C ALA A 764 -33.43 -1.31 -16.42
N LEU A 765 -33.25 -0.69 -17.58
CA LEU A 765 -33.40 -1.37 -18.86
C LEU A 765 -32.41 -2.55 -18.99
N ALA A 766 -31.14 -2.33 -18.67
CA ALA A 766 -30.12 -3.39 -18.68
C ALA A 766 -30.49 -4.57 -17.77
N GLU A 767 -31.04 -4.30 -16.58
CA GLU A 767 -31.55 -5.33 -15.67
C GLU A 767 -32.71 -6.12 -16.28
N SER A 768 -33.66 -5.46 -16.94
CA SER A 768 -34.81 -6.13 -17.58
C SER A 768 -34.43 -7.02 -18.76
N LEU A 769 -33.31 -6.70 -19.41
CA LEU A 769 -32.74 -7.48 -20.52
C LEU A 769 -31.86 -8.65 -20.03
N ASP A 770 -31.48 -8.67 -18.75
CA ASP A 770 -30.62 -9.71 -18.18
C ASP A 770 -31.35 -11.04 -18.07
N VAL A 771 -31.07 -11.95 -19.01
CA VAL A 771 -31.65 -13.29 -19.05
C VAL A 771 -31.30 -14.09 -17.79
N SER A 772 -30.13 -13.88 -17.19
CA SER A 772 -29.72 -14.56 -15.95
C SER A 772 -30.58 -14.19 -14.74
N ASN A 773 -31.32 -13.07 -14.82
CA ASN A 773 -32.26 -12.65 -13.79
C ASN A 773 -33.68 -13.20 -14.00
N ARG A 774 -34.00 -13.82 -15.14
CA ARG A 774 -35.32 -14.39 -15.39
C ARG A 774 -35.51 -15.63 -14.52
N LYS A 775 -36.73 -15.81 -13.99
CA LYS A 775 -37.06 -17.05 -13.28
C LYS A 775 -36.87 -18.22 -14.23
N VAL A 776 -36.30 -19.31 -13.73
CA VAL A 776 -36.38 -20.60 -14.44
C VAL A 776 -37.87 -20.94 -14.46
N GLU A 777 -38.49 -20.91 -15.65
CA GLU A 777 -39.84 -21.45 -15.81
C GLU A 777 -39.76 -22.94 -15.47
N ARG A 778 -40.43 -23.34 -14.38
CA ARG A 778 -40.60 -24.74 -13.99
C ARG A 778 -41.70 -25.40 -14.81
#